data_AF-A0A1Y2EWW9-F1
#
_entry.id   AF-A0A1Y2EWW9-F1
#
_cell.length_a   1.000
_cell.length_b   1.000
_cell.length_c   1.000
_cell.angle_alpha   90.00
_cell.angle_beta   90.00
_cell.angle_gamma   90.00
#
_symmetry.space_group_name_H-M   'P 1'
#
loop_
_entity.id
_entity.type
_entity.pdbx_description
1 polymer ?
#
loop_
_entity_poly.entity_id
_entity_poly.type
_entity_poly.pdbx_seq_one_letter_code
_entity_poly.pdbx_strand_id
1 'polypeptide(L)'
;MHLQLLSLSALATLVSFANARDTICPCGYLDPVTGHLWTDTTIIYFNETTAEAFESNNDWVSLDFENKYEQGFDVVYKQGADPVNVGYNGTGEALALRVEAPGRRRVVAGGGIRTARQDIQFGSFRSYLQPAGMHGQGGAALSMFYRYNESHTLEVDLLTGDPTGLAQSQYRISAPQQYLTPSVYNFTEISTETPDQLYEMNEWRIDWVKNYAKFSNNVNASAQHNVTFTDRFLPGPSVPGAVYFKHWSNGAPSYMRGPPTSVTYGFVGYIRLFYNSTISSGDDVFGAQCRILGLPTCSTNDDTLRTSSEFDPSSTLRWVNIEPKYRAPRWAVYGGWSTFTLFVLLLIHALVRRSVKYYSVPKEDRPIIPPAYAYKMDRFELHGELTHSMKSEKKKQDKADKKALKRGETPIIRSREIDPETASLNTQEDIERPDSRANSIRGFKSLASNKNAKAIAAAMPKMYYNRPGGEGSSRARSRLAQTDADDDDEEHEEDYEDYEGNSDAEEEEEGEEYGSLNQRDSVEVNRREEVAFKQPVMDRKKSMAAAAFAAPSRWWQRIFSKKPAVPMGESKEQPIMRVSSRFDYLDGLRGLCCLLVSLVHYCLTFYHGIISTDYSPTGDHYSWLPYLRYTITPLFFNANFGIGVFFVLSSRLIGVRYFKTGSFSDLAGSTFRRIPRLGFPVLCAVVLEYFLLGVGATHWLQYLASVTWSTWAYAVQFKNVGWFINETIALFYISPPELPKIIYNYCTGVLWTIPVQVQGSWLIFLGVIVIREIRTPWKRFGYYFVCMLLSWYALNWGAYFWLGLAISDLDTNYKYRQWFARPARSYLAITVLLGIFVLFMSTQYIMQVSYFNLPTFEHAIHPDVLTGLPIGQTERYGFPEFQYPQVHSLFAATALLLLCDLSSWFQAVLRLKFLRVLGFYSYSIYLLHGVVFWSYGAWMTVLLSGHGLPYWANQLITFTTSYVVLALAVAAWTPFADVFAMYLGTALWRWAQGRAHYATIG
;
A
#
# COMPACT_ATOMS: atom_id res chain seq x y z
N MET A 1 82.64 32.97 4.67
CA MET A 1 81.24 33.16 4.20
C MET A 1 80.74 32.01 3.34
N HIS A 2 81.07 31.86 2.04
CA HIS A 2 80.39 30.84 1.20
C HIS A 2 80.40 29.39 1.72
N LEU A 3 81.48 28.93 2.38
CA LEU A 3 81.51 27.58 2.99
C LEU A 3 80.48 27.37 4.13
N GLN A 4 80.02 28.43 4.80
CA GLN A 4 79.10 28.32 5.94
C GLN A 4 77.62 28.29 5.54
N LEU A 5 77.26 28.78 4.34
CA LEU A 5 75.89 28.61 3.85
C LEU A 5 75.64 27.18 3.36
N LEU A 6 76.61 26.56 2.69
CA LEU A 6 76.49 25.18 2.19
C LEU A 6 76.30 24.15 3.31
N SER A 7 76.95 24.33 4.46
CA SER A 7 76.73 23.49 5.64
C SER A 7 75.34 23.65 6.25
N LEU A 8 74.75 24.86 6.18
CA LEU A 8 73.40 25.12 6.71
C LEU A 8 72.30 24.59 5.78
N SER A 9 72.46 24.70 4.45
CA SER A 9 71.52 24.08 3.50
C SER A 9 71.57 22.56 3.57
N ALA A 10 72.74 21.96 3.76
CA ALA A 10 72.88 20.50 3.90
C ALA A 10 72.28 19.96 5.20
N LEU A 11 72.40 20.70 6.32
CA LEU A 11 71.71 20.34 7.57
C LEU A 11 70.19 20.50 7.43
N ALA A 12 69.71 21.57 6.79
CA ALA A 12 68.28 21.78 6.59
C ALA A 12 67.63 20.64 5.78
N THR A 13 68.25 20.20 4.68
CA THR A 13 67.73 19.06 3.91
C THR A 13 67.79 17.75 4.70
N LEU A 14 68.86 17.49 5.46
CA LEU A 14 68.95 16.30 6.32
C LEU A 14 67.93 16.31 7.48
N VAL A 15 67.56 17.48 8.00
CA VAL A 15 66.51 17.59 9.03
C VAL A 15 65.11 17.38 8.45
N SER A 16 64.83 17.85 7.23
CA SER A 16 63.54 17.58 6.57
C SER A 16 63.28 16.10 6.29
N PHE A 17 64.33 15.29 6.04
CA PHE A 17 64.20 13.84 5.89
C PHE A 17 64.22 13.04 7.21
N ALA A 18 64.38 13.70 8.37
CA ALA A 18 64.55 13.01 9.65
C ALA A 18 63.24 12.70 10.42
N ASN A 19 62.10 13.26 10.00
CA ASN A 19 60.82 13.13 10.71
C ASN A 19 59.91 12.02 10.16
N ALA A 20 60.16 11.50 8.95
CA ALA A 20 59.48 10.30 8.45
C ALA A 20 60.14 9.06 9.05
N ARG A 21 59.55 8.52 10.13
CA ARG A 21 59.87 7.18 10.61
C ARG A 21 59.02 6.16 9.86
N ASP A 22 59.55 5.65 8.75
CA ASP A 22 59.06 4.43 8.10
C ASP A 22 59.36 3.20 8.99
N THR A 23 58.68 3.13 10.14
CA THR A 23 58.59 1.90 10.94
C THR A 23 57.71 0.92 10.21
N ILE A 24 58.31 0.14 9.32
CA ILE A 24 57.72 -1.10 8.83
C ILE A 24 57.43 -1.97 10.06
N CYS A 25 56.21 -2.49 10.16
CA CYS A 25 55.70 -3.24 11.30
C CYS A 25 55.61 -4.74 10.94
N PRO A 26 56.72 -5.48 10.81
CA PRO A 26 56.76 -6.83 10.22
C PRO A 26 55.98 -7.88 11.01
N CYS A 27 55.45 -7.52 12.17
CA CYS A 27 54.67 -8.37 13.06
C CYS A 27 53.29 -7.80 13.41
N GLY A 28 52.77 -6.90 12.57
CA GLY A 28 51.42 -6.37 12.70
C GLY A 28 51.26 -5.28 13.76
N TYR A 29 49.99 -4.97 14.01
CA TYR A 29 49.55 -3.77 14.71
C TYR A 29 48.67 -4.16 15.91
N LEU A 30 49.21 -3.97 17.11
CA LEU A 30 48.55 -4.31 18.37
C LEU A 30 47.72 -3.12 18.87
N ASP A 31 46.43 -3.34 19.15
CA ASP A 31 45.61 -2.34 19.84
C ASP A 31 45.82 -2.44 21.36
N PRO A 32 46.40 -1.42 22.01
CA PRO A 32 46.63 -1.45 23.45
C PRO A 32 45.35 -1.38 24.29
N VAL A 33 44.19 -1.08 23.69
CA VAL A 33 42.90 -0.99 24.39
C VAL A 33 42.15 -2.34 24.38
N THR A 34 42.12 -3.04 23.25
CA THR A 34 41.40 -4.32 23.11
C THR A 34 42.29 -5.56 23.19
N GLY A 35 43.60 -5.41 22.98
CA GLY A 35 44.56 -6.52 22.92
C GLY A 35 44.57 -7.29 21.60
N HIS A 36 43.76 -6.90 20.60
CA HIS A 36 43.74 -7.51 19.28
C HIS A 36 44.99 -7.14 18.46
N LEU A 37 45.48 -8.10 17.68
CA LEU A 37 46.61 -7.94 16.76
C LEU A 37 46.11 -8.03 15.33
N TRP A 38 46.33 -6.98 14.54
CA TRP A 38 45.94 -6.89 13.14
C TRP A 38 47.14 -7.14 12.22
N THR A 39 46.93 -7.81 11.08
CA THR A 39 48.01 -8.13 10.14
C THR A 39 48.30 -6.98 9.16
N ASP A 40 47.26 -6.40 8.57
CA ASP A 40 47.33 -5.44 7.46
C ASP A 40 46.86 -4.03 7.86
N THR A 41 47.27 -3.03 7.07
CA THR A 41 46.91 -1.62 7.26
C THR A 41 46.64 -0.86 5.97
N THR A 42 45.74 0.12 6.05
CA THR A 42 45.62 1.19 5.05
C THR A 42 45.58 2.52 5.79
N ILE A 43 46.57 3.39 5.52
CA ILE A 43 46.79 4.63 6.27
C ILE A 43 46.96 5.79 5.29
N ILE A 44 46.16 6.85 5.46
CA ILE A 44 46.32 8.10 4.72
C ILE A 44 45.99 9.31 5.60
N TYR A 45 46.84 10.34 5.51
CA TYR A 45 46.75 11.60 6.25
C TYR A 45 46.62 12.75 5.25
N PHE A 46 45.41 13.28 5.09
CA PHE A 46 45.08 14.27 4.04
C PHE A 46 45.65 15.67 4.31
N ASN A 47 46.28 15.89 5.46
CA ASN A 47 47.08 17.07 5.76
C ASN A 47 48.55 16.97 5.29
N GLU A 48 48.99 15.78 4.86
CA GLU A 48 50.37 15.50 4.44
C GLU A 48 50.46 14.99 2.99
N THR A 49 49.40 14.37 2.46
CA THR A 49 49.34 13.95 1.05
C THR A 49 48.87 15.07 0.12
N THR A 50 49.48 15.22 -1.05
CA THR A 50 48.98 16.10 -2.12
C THR A 50 47.86 15.43 -2.92
N ALA A 51 47.04 16.22 -3.63
CA ALA A 51 46.03 15.70 -4.54
C ALA A 51 46.61 14.75 -5.61
N GLU A 52 47.73 15.12 -6.25
CA GLU A 52 48.43 14.27 -7.21
C GLU A 52 48.91 12.94 -6.59
N ALA A 53 49.39 12.96 -5.34
CA ALA A 53 49.79 11.76 -4.62
C ALA A 53 48.59 10.87 -4.25
N PHE A 54 47.42 11.46 -3.98
CA PHE A 54 46.18 10.72 -3.74
C PHE A 54 45.60 10.10 -5.02
N GLU A 55 45.51 10.86 -6.11
CA GLU A 55 45.03 10.37 -7.43
C GLU A 55 45.90 9.25 -8.00
N SER A 56 47.18 9.20 -7.61
CA SER A 56 48.12 8.13 -7.99
C SER A 56 48.20 6.95 -7.01
N ASN A 57 47.42 6.96 -5.91
CA ASN A 57 47.45 5.91 -4.90
C ASN A 57 46.50 4.74 -5.24
N ASN A 58 47.05 3.54 -5.39
CA ASN A 58 46.30 2.31 -5.69
C ASN A 58 45.46 1.78 -4.50
N ASP A 59 45.62 2.31 -3.28
CA ASP A 59 44.84 1.92 -2.11
C ASP A 59 43.34 2.30 -2.22
N TRP A 60 43.00 3.28 -3.06
CA TRP A 60 41.70 3.95 -3.07
C TRP A 60 41.04 3.97 -4.46
N VAL A 61 39.71 3.92 -4.47
CA VAL A 61 38.90 4.01 -5.69
C VAL A 61 37.75 5.00 -5.46
N SER A 62 37.66 6.05 -6.27
CA SER A 62 36.52 6.98 -6.29
C SER A 62 35.26 6.32 -6.84
N LEU A 63 34.09 6.71 -6.34
CA LEU A 63 32.80 6.16 -6.72
C LEU A 63 32.17 6.95 -7.90
N ASP A 64 31.66 6.24 -8.92
CA ASP A 64 31.08 6.79 -10.15
C ASP A 64 29.79 6.03 -10.54
N PHE A 65 28.64 6.43 -9.99
CA PHE A 65 27.37 5.70 -10.21
C PHE A 65 26.12 6.59 -10.15
N GLU A 66 25.04 6.20 -10.84
CA GLU A 66 23.69 6.76 -10.68
C GLU A 66 22.69 5.62 -10.38
N ASN A 67 22.12 5.58 -9.17
CA ASN A 67 21.14 4.55 -8.80
C ASN A 67 19.88 4.65 -9.68
N LYS A 68 19.37 3.52 -10.18
CA LYS A 68 18.20 3.50 -11.09
C LYS A 68 16.88 3.77 -10.35
N TYR A 69 16.84 3.38 -9.08
CA TYR A 69 15.77 3.57 -8.09
C TYR A 69 16.39 3.52 -6.69
N GLU A 70 15.65 3.95 -5.67
CA GLU A 70 16.06 3.92 -4.26
C GLU A 70 15.03 3.18 -3.41
N GLN A 71 15.46 2.56 -2.30
CA GLN A 71 14.55 1.96 -1.33
C GLN A 71 14.05 3.00 -0.31
N GLY A 72 12.73 3.17 -0.22
CA GLY A 72 12.06 3.88 0.88
C GLY A 72 10.77 4.56 0.45
N PHE A 73 9.68 4.35 1.20
CA PHE A 73 8.35 4.90 0.88
C PHE A 73 8.31 6.44 0.81
N ASP A 74 9.22 7.13 1.51
CA ASP A 74 9.39 8.58 1.52
C ASP A 74 10.59 9.07 0.67
N VAL A 75 11.32 8.17 0.01
CA VAL A 75 12.56 8.49 -0.74
C VAL A 75 12.24 8.84 -2.19
N VAL A 76 12.47 10.10 -2.55
CA VAL A 76 12.04 10.70 -3.83
C VAL A 76 13.22 11.19 -4.69
N TYR A 77 14.43 11.22 -4.14
CA TYR A 77 15.66 11.57 -4.87
C TYR A 77 16.57 10.35 -4.94
N LYS A 78 17.22 10.16 -6.09
CA LYS A 78 18.16 9.05 -6.34
C LYS A 78 19.57 9.47 -5.97
N GLN A 79 20.28 8.62 -5.25
CA GLN A 79 21.70 8.78 -4.98
C GLN A 79 22.50 8.59 -6.28
N GLY A 80 23.57 9.34 -6.41
CA GLY A 80 24.72 8.98 -7.23
C GLY A 80 26.02 9.37 -6.53
N ALA A 81 27.13 9.00 -7.15
CA ALA A 81 28.46 9.53 -6.85
C ALA A 81 29.16 9.87 -8.17
N ASP A 82 29.99 10.92 -8.16
CA ASP A 82 30.80 11.36 -9.28
C ASP A 82 32.24 11.61 -8.78
N PRO A 83 33.30 11.09 -9.43
CA PRO A 83 34.68 11.35 -9.02
C PRO A 83 35.04 12.83 -8.96
N VAL A 84 34.38 13.71 -9.74
CA VAL A 84 34.57 15.17 -9.72
C VAL A 84 34.12 15.81 -8.40
N ASN A 85 33.31 15.10 -7.60
CA ASN A 85 32.93 15.50 -6.24
C ASN A 85 33.92 15.03 -5.15
N VAL A 86 35.02 14.38 -5.52
CA VAL A 86 36.13 14.05 -4.61
C VAL A 86 37.27 15.03 -4.86
N GLY A 87 37.71 15.75 -3.82
CA GLY A 87 38.81 16.70 -3.92
C GLY A 87 39.42 17.03 -2.56
N TYR A 88 40.17 18.13 -2.49
CA TYR A 88 40.75 18.63 -1.23
C TYR A 88 40.04 19.92 -0.79
N ASN A 89 40.05 20.20 0.51
CA ASN A 89 39.63 21.49 1.05
C ASN A 89 40.54 22.63 0.53
N GLY A 90 40.06 23.87 0.53
CA GLY A 90 40.81 25.03 0.02
C GLY A 90 42.11 25.36 0.76
N THR A 91 42.34 24.76 1.93
CA THR A 91 43.61 24.83 2.67
C THR A 91 44.57 23.68 2.35
N GLY A 92 44.10 22.61 1.69
CA GLY A 92 44.86 21.38 1.44
C GLY A 92 44.95 20.42 2.64
N GLU A 93 44.25 20.67 3.75
CA GLU A 93 44.45 19.95 5.03
C GLU A 93 43.54 18.72 5.22
N ALA A 94 42.54 18.53 4.36
CA ALA A 94 41.56 17.45 4.45
C ALA A 94 40.95 17.13 3.06
N LEU A 95 40.55 15.88 2.87
CA LEU A 95 39.75 15.46 1.71
C LEU A 95 38.35 16.08 1.84
N ALA A 96 37.89 16.77 0.80
CA ALA A 96 36.55 17.33 0.70
C ALA A 96 35.68 16.43 -0.19
N LEU A 97 34.66 15.81 0.42
CA LEU A 97 33.61 15.09 -0.29
C LEU A 97 32.43 16.05 -0.51
N ARG A 98 32.14 16.34 -1.78
CA ARG A 98 31.10 17.29 -2.21
C ARG A 98 29.77 16.58 -2.45
N VAL A 99 28.65 17.25 -2.16
CA VAL A 99 27.31 16.84 -2.61
C VAL A 99 26.67 17.99 -3.39
N GLU A 100 26.08 17.68 -4.53
CA GLU A 100 25.37 18.64 -5.37
C GLU A 100 23.89 18.81 -4.99
N ALA A 101 23.33 19.98 -5.27
CA ALA A 101 21.88 20.19 -5.19
C ALA A 101 21.15 19.39 -6.30
N PRO A 102 19.95 18.85 -6.04
CA PRO A 102 19.28 17.91 -6.94
C PRO A 102 18.91 18.52 -8.29
N GLY A 103 19.39 17.89 -9.37
CA GLY A 103 19.04 18.26 -10.74
C GLY A 103 17.60 17.94 -11.11
N ARG A 104 17.16 18.34 -12.32
CA ARG A 104 15.78 18.07 -12.84
C ARG A 104 15.39 16.59 -12.92
N ARG A 105 16.34 15.65 -12.82
CA ARG A 105 16.07 14.20 -12.74
C ARG A 105 15.84 13.70 -11.30
N ARG A 106 15.89 14.59 -10.31
CA ARG A 106 15.94 14.27 -8.87
C ARG A 106 17.08 13.31 -8.51
N VAL A 107 18.21 13.43 -9.20
CA VAL A 107 19.47 12.79 -8.84
C VAL A 107 20.29 13.76 -7.99
N VAL A 108 20.90 13.26 -6.93
CA VAL A 108 21.86 13.96 -6.08
C VAL A 108 23.21 13.28 -6.24
N ALA A 109 24.12 13.92 -6.98
CA ALA A 109 25.49 13.45 -7.10
C ALA A 109 26.26 13.80 -5.83
N GLY A 110 26.68 12.78 -5.09
CA GLY A 110 27.62 12.88 -3.98
C GLY A 110 29.07 12.69 -4.42
N GLY A 111 29.95 12.62 -3.44
CA GLY A 111 31.37 12.32 -3.57
C GLY A 111 31.74 11.25 -2.55
N GLY A 112 32.54 10.28 -2.96
CA GLY A 112 32.95 9.20 -2.07
C GLY A 112 34.05 8.33 -2.65
N ILE A 113 34.72 7.63 -1.73
CA ILE A 113 35.85 6.76 -2.02
C ILE A 113 35.66 5.42 -1.29
N ARG A 114 36.25 4.35 -1.81
CA ARG A 114 36.34 3.05 -1.15
C ARG A 114 37.77 2.52 -1.17
N THR A 115 38.08 1.60 -0.29
CA THR A 115 39.29 0.78 -0.40
C THR A 115 39.29 0.03 -1.73
N ALA A 116 40.45 -0.04 -2.40
CA ALA A 116 40.64 -0.87 -3.58
C ALA A 116 40.52 -2.36 -3.22
N ARG A 117 41.07 -2.73 -2.06
CA ARG A 117 40.90 -4.04 -1.41
C ARG A 117 39.45 -4.32 -1.04
N GLN A 118 39.04 -5.57 -1.23
CA GLN A 118 37.73 -6.13 -0.88
C GLN A 118 37.85 -7.43 -0.05
N ASP A 119 39.04 -7.74 0.45
CA ASP A 119 39.37 -8.94 1.23
C ASP A 119 39.44 -8.69 2.75
N ILE A 120 39.07 -7.47 3.19
CA ILE A 120 39.09 -6.98 4.58
C ILE A 120 38.04 -7.74 5.41
N GLN A 121 38.48 -8.43 6.47
CA GLN A 121 37.63 -9.20 7.37
C GLN A 121 38.04 -8.96 8.83
N PHE A 122 37.17 -8.31 9.60
CA PHE A 122 37.45 -7.79 10.95
C PHE A 122 38.52 -6.68 10.98
N GLY A 123 38.41 -5.74 11.91
CA GLY A 123 39.33 -4.60 11.99
C GLY A 123 38.97 -3.54 13.03
N SER A 124 39.92 -2.65 13.29
CA SER A 124 39.72 -1.35 13.95
C SER A 124 39.80 -0.27 12.86
N PHE A 125 38.64 0.22 12.42
CA PHE A 125 38.52 1.29 11.42
C PHE A 125 38.41 2.64 12.13
N ARG A 126 39.31 3.58 11.83
CA ARG A 126 39.36 4.90 12.48
C ARG A 126 39.50 6.01 11.44
N SER A 127 38.76 7.10 11.63
CA SER A 127 38.85 8.26 10.76
C SER A 127 38.45 9.54 11.47
N TYR A 128 39.13 10.63 11.13
CA TYR A 128 38.65 11.98 11.42
C TYR A 128 37.61 12.39 10.37
N LEU A 129 36.35 12.57 10.82
CA LEU A 129 35.22 12.97 9.99
C LEU A 129 34.63 14.29 10.50
N GLN A 130 34.25 15.17 9.57
CA GLN A 130 33.54 16.42 9.83
C GLN A 130 32.32 16.52 8.89
N PRO A 131 31.08 16.41 9.41
CA PRO A 131 29.87 16.54 8.61
C PRO A 131 29.64 18.00 8.16
N ALA A 132 28.81 18.19 7.13
CA ALA A 132 28.61 19.52 6.56
C ALA A 132 27.89 20.49 7.53
N GLY A 133 28.51 21.65 7.79
CA GLY A 133 27.95 22.75 8.59
C GLY A 133 26.76 23.45 7.92
N MET A 134 25.62 22.78 7.87
CA MET A 134 24.42 23.19 7.14
C MET A 134 23.47 24.06 7.97
N HIS A 135 23.63 25.38 7.91
CA HIS A 135 22.64 26.31 8.46
C HIS A 135 21.50 26.60 7.46
N GLY A 136 20.41 25.84 7.53
CA GLY A 136 19.18 26.11 6.78
C GLY A 136 19.29 25.85 5.28
N GLN A 137 19.96 24.75 4.90
CA GLN A 137 20.24 24.41 3.49
C GLN A 137 19.77 23.00 3.08
N GLY A 138 19.01 22.27 3.90
CA GLY A 138 18.56 20.90 3.66
C GLY A 138 19.64 19.85 3.94
N GLY A 139 19.27 18.72 4.52
CA GLY A 139 20.21 17.74 5.09
C GLY A 139 20.89 16.76 4.12
N ALA A 140 22.04 16.24 4.57
CA ALA A 140 22.83 15.20 3.92
C ALA A 140 23.47 14.28 4.96
N ALA A 141 24.11 13.21 4.49
CA ALA A 141 24.77 12.20 5.31
C ALA A 141 26.24 12.06 4.91
N LEU A 142 27.16 12.22 5.88
CA LEU A 142 28.55 11.79 5.74
C LEU A 142 28.68 10.44 6.46
N SER A 143 28.95 9.37 5.72
CA SER A 143 29.00 8.01 6.27
C SER A 143 30.35 7.34 6.08
N MET A 144 30.85 6.70 7.13
CA MET A 144 31.93 5.71 7.09
C MET A 144 31.33 4.34 7.29
N PHE A 145 31.53 3.41 6.36
CA PHE A 145 30.88 2.11 6.45
C PHE A 145 31.66 0.97 5.79
N TYR A 146 31.47 -0.22 6.34
CA TYR A 146 31.84 -1.50 5.74
C TYR A 146 30.60 -2.11 5.05
N ARG A 147 30.73 -2.58 3.81
CA ARG A 147 29.66 -3.28 3.07
C ARG A 147 30.24 -4.36 2.17
N TYR A 148 29.65 -5.55 2.24
CA TYR A 148 29.77 -6.60 1.21
C TYR A 148 28.48 -6.68 0.36
N ASN A 149 27.33 -6.69 1.03
CA ASN A 149 25.99 -6.65 0.48
C ASN A 149 25.04 -6.03 1.54
N GLU A 150 23.78 -5.77 1.20
CA GLU A 150 22.80 -5.18 2.14
C GLU A 150 22.63 -5.98 3.43
N SER A 151 22.73 -7.31 3.36
CA SER A 151 22.67 -8.22 4.51
C SER A 151 23.93 -8.23 5.39
N HIS A 152 24.99 -7.50 5.01
CA HIS A 152 26.30 -7.52 5.64
C HIS A 152 26.92 -6.11 5.62
N THR A 153 26.48 -5.26 6.56
CA THR A 153 27.00 -3.89 6.71
C THR A 153 27.27 -3.50 8.16
N LEU A 154 28.24 -2.60 8.34
CA LEU A 154 28.48 -1.85 9.57
C LEU A 154 28.67 -0.38 9.17
N GLU A 155 27.75 0.49 9.55
CA GLU A 155 27.70 1.87 9.03
C GLU A 155 27.60 2.89 10.18
N VAL A 156 28.43 3.93 10.10
CA VAL A 156 28.39 5.14 10.93
C VAL A 156 27.88 6.27 10.05
N ASP A 157 26.70 6.79 10.36
CA ASP A 157 26.06 7.89 9.62
C ASP A 157 26.12 9.19 10.44
N LEU A 158 26.73 10.23 9.89
CA LEU A 158 26.68 11.59 10.44
C LEU A 158 25.64 12.39 9.66
N LEU A 159 24.46 12.53 10.23
CA LEU A 159 23.28 13.13 9.60
C LEU A 159 23.16 14.59 10.04
N THR A 160 23.30 15.52 9.10
CA THR A 160 23.37 16.96 9.42
C THR A 160 22.04 17.58 9.83
N GLY A 161 20.93 17.07 9.27
CA GLY A 161 19.58 17.56 9.53
C GLY A 161 19.31 18.99 9.08
N ASP A 162 18.04 19.38 9.10
CA ASP A 162 17.60 20.78 9.03
C ASP A 162 16.30 20.93 9.85
N PRO A 163 16.22 21.85 10.83
CA PRO A 163 17.30 22.68 11.39
C PRO A 163 18.39 21.87 12.11
N THR A 164 19.55 22.52 12.34
CA THR A 164 20.78 21.93 12.94
C THR A 164 20.58 21.28 14.32
N GLY A 165 19.58 21.71 15.09
CA GLY A 165 19.21 21.06 16.36
C GLY A 165 18.58 19.66 16.21
N LEU A 166 18.51 19.13 14.98
CA LEU A 166 18.03 17.79 14.65
C LEU A 166 19.12 16.97 13.91
N ALA A 167 20.38 17.40 14.03
CA ALA A 167 21.55 16.64 13.63
C ALA A 167 21.80 15.47 14.60
N GLN A 168 22.28 14.34 14.09
CA GLN A 168 22.40 13.10 14.86
C GLN A 168 23.49 12.20 14.25
N SER A 169 24.17 11.40 15.08
CA SER A 169 24.94 10.26 14.59
C SER A 169 24.19 8.95 14.83
N GLN A 170 24.03 8.15 13.78
CA GLN A 170 23.41 6.82 13.85
C GLN A 170 24.45 5.73 13.59
N TYR A 171 24.27 4.58 14.22
CA TYR A 171 25.02 3.37 13.95
C TYR A 171 24.08 2.31 13.39
N ARG A 172 24.46 1.65 12.29
CA ARG A 172 23.62 0.64 11.63
C ARG A 172 24.38 -0.66 11.45
N ILE A 173 23.74 -1.76 11.82
CA ILE A 173 24.22 -3.12 11.57
C ILE A 173 23.16 -3.85 10.73
N SER A 174 23.60 -4.47 9.64
CA SER A 174 22.78 -5.40 8.85
C SER A 174 23.36 -6.80 8.93
N ALA A 175 22.50 -7.79 9.16
CA ALA A 175 22.86 -9.19 9.39
C ALA A 175 21.97 -10.14 8.56
N PRO A 176 22.49 -11.29 8.09
CA PRO A 176 21.80 -12.16 7.12
C PRO A 176 20.51 -12.85 7.59
N GLN A 177 20.16 -12.75 8.88
CA GLN A 177 18.91 -13.28 9.42
C GLN A 177 17.96 -12.20 9.97
N GLN A 178 18.28 -10.91 9.81
CA GLN A 178 17.38 -9.84 10.19
C GLN A 178 16.43 -9.46 9.05
N TYR A 179 15.13 -9.63 9.30
CA TYR A 179 14.01 -9.43 8.37
C TYR A 179 13.95 -8.01 7.76
N LEU A 180 14.59 -7.77 6.61
CA LEU A 180 14.39 -6.61 5.71
C LEU A 180 14.55 -5.20 6.33
N THR A 181 14.89 -5.09 7.60
CA THR A 181 15.15 -3.86 8.33
C THR A 181 16.42 -4.05 9.15
N PRO A 182 17.49 -3.28 8.90
CA PRO A 182 18.69 -3.36 9.72
C PRO A 182 18.41 -2.98 11.17
N SER A 183 19.24 -3.47 12.10
CA SER A 183 19.31 -2.90 13.44
C SER A 183 19.89 -1.48 13.34
N VAL A 184 19.00 -0.50 13.20
CA VAL A 184 19.35 0.93 13.25
C VAL A 184 19.37 1.36 14.72
N TYR A 185 20.57 1.65 15.21
CA TYR A 185 20.84 2.11 16.56
C TYR A 185 20.99 3.65 16.54
N ASN A 186 19.92 4.37 16.88
CA ASN A 186 19.89 5.85 17.03
C ASN A 186 20.36 6.26 18.43
N PHE A 187 21.59 6.76 18.60
CA PHE A 187 22.18 6.97 19.94
C PHE A 187 22.77 8.35 20.24
N THR A 188 22.67 9.34 19.35
CA THR A 188 22.90 10.73 19.72
C THR A 188 21.88 11.69 19.09
N GLU A 189 20.96 12.20 19.91
CA GLU A 189 20.76 13.65 19.89
C GLU A 189 21.99 14.23 20.59
N ILE A 190 22.90 14.86 19.84
CA ILE A 190 24.01 15.59 20.45
C ILE A 190 23.40 16.78 21.18
N SER A 191 23.74 16.91 22.47
CA SER A 191 22.89 17.63 23.41
C SER A 191 22.61 19.07 22.96
N THR A 192 21.37 19.50 23.17
CA THR A 192 20.88 20.86 22.85
C THR A 192 21.62 21.98 23.60
N GLU A 193 22.55 21.62 24.49
CA GLU A 193 23.45 22.50 25.22
C GLU A 193 24.72 22.86 24.42
N THR A 194 25.21 21.99 23.52
CA THR A 194 26.38 22.25 22.66
C THR A 194 26.27 21.61 21.25
N PRO A 195 25.38 22.11 20.36
CA PRO A 195 25.17 21.53 19.03
C PRO A 195 26.40 21.57 18.11
N ASP A 196 27.29 22.55 18.31
CA ASP A 196 28.40 22.84 17.38
C ASP A 196 29.46 21.73 17.35
N GLN A 197 29.61 20.94 18.42
CA GLN A 197 30.64 19.90 18.55
C GLN A 197 30.52 18.77 17.52
N LEU A 198 29.34 18.52 16.95
CA LEU A 198 29.19 17.55 15.84
C LEU A 198 29.87 18.05 14.56
N TYR A 199 29.89 19.36 14.33
CA TYR A 199 30.42 19.99 13.12
C TYR A 199 31.92 20.32 13.23
N GLU A 200 32.57 19.94 14.33
CA GLU A 200 34.03 19.89 14.48
C GLU A 200 34.59 18.58 13.90
N MET A 201 35.90 18.54 13.66
CA MET A 201 36.58 17.36 13.11
C MET A 201 36.84 16.33 14.23
N ASN A 202 36.20 15.16 14.15
CA ASN A 202 36.09 14.22 15.26
C ASN A 202 36.49 12.79 14.87
N GLU A 203 37.03 12.01 15.82
CA GLU A 203 37.37 10.60 15.61
C GLU A 203 36.11 9.73 15.70
N TRP A 204 35.89 8.94 14.65
CA TRP A 204 34.90 7.88 14.62
C TRP A 204 35.61 6.54 14.45
N ARG A 205 35.30 5.60 15.35
CA ARG A 205 35.98 4.30 15.46
C ARG A 205 34.97 3.15 15.48
N ILE A 206 35.15 2.21 14.56
CA ILE A 206 34.45 0.91 14.51
C ILE A 206 35.46 -0.18 14.84
N ASP A 207 35.26 -0.92 15.93
CA ASP A 207 35.99 -2.16 16.21
C ASP A 207 35.08 -3.34 15.88
N TRP A 208 35.35 -3.99 14.75
CA TRP A 208 34.62 -5.16 14.26
C TRP A 208 35.43 -6.43 14.49
N VAL A 209 34.90 -7.36 15.29
CA VAL A 209 35.45 -8.71 15.47
C VAL A 209 34.34 -9.75 15.38
N LYS A 210 34.71 -11.02 15.25
CA LYS A 210 33.77 -12.15 15.09
C LYS A 210 32.60 -12.17 16.09
N ASN A 211 32.83 -11.75 17.33
CA ASN A 211 31.86 -11.88 18.42
C ASN A 211 31.17 -10.55 18.82
N TYR A 212 31.63 -9.40 18.32
CA TYR A 212 31.00 -8.11 18.60
C TYR A 212 31.42 -7.02 17.59
N ALA A 213 30.58 -5.99 17.46
CA ALA A 213 30.97 -4.70 16.89
C ALA A 213 30.82 -3.60 17.95
N LYS A 214 31.90 -2.86 18.20
CA LYS A 214 31.91 -1.69 19.09
C LYS A 214 32.04 -0.41 18.27
N PHE A 215 31.16 0.54 18.52
CA PHE A 215 31.19 1.89 17.97
C PHE A 215 31.64 2.87 19.05
N SER A 216 32.52 3.81 18.70
CA SER A 216 33.01 4.82 19.62
C SER A 216 33.42 6.11 18.90
N ASN A 217 33.35 7.23 19.62
CA ASN A 217 33.84 8.53 19.18
C ASN A 217 34.49 9.31 20.33
N ASN A 218 35.15 10.41 20.00
CA ASN A 218 35.72 11.37 20.96
C ASN A 218 34.70 12.42 21.46
N VAL A 219 33.56 12.61 20.76
CA VAL A 219 32.54 13.62 21.06
C VAL A 219 31.84 13.35 22.39
N ASN A 220 31.41 12.11 22.63
CA ASN A 220 30.70 11.74 23.84
C ASN A 220 31.05 10.31 24.27
N ALA A 221 31.81 10.17 25.36
CA ALA A 221 32.19 8.87 25.92
C ALA A 221 30.98 8.00 26.33
N SER A 222 29.83 8.61 26.63
CA SER A 222 28.57 7.91 26.93
C SER A 222 27.85 7.37 25.69
N ALA A 223 28.26 7.79 24.48
CA ALA A 223 27.71 7.33 23.20
C ALA A 223 28.47 6.14 22.60
N GLN A 224 29.38 5.51 23.36
CA GLN A 224 30.01 4.25 22.95
C GLN A 224 28.99 3.11 23.07
N HIS A 225 28.79 2.35 21.99
CA HIS A 225 27.88 1.19 21.98
C HIS A 225 28.63 -0.08 21.59
N ASN A 226 28.23 -1.21 22.17
CA ASN A 226 28.83 -2.53 21.92
C ASN A 226 27.71 -3.53 21.64
N VAL A 227 27.65 -4.04 20.42
CA VAL A 227 26.65 -5.03 19.99
C VAL A 227 27.34 -6.39 19.90
N THR A 228 26.95 -7.32 20.78
CA THR A 228 27.45 -8.70 20.77
C THR A 228 26.70 -9.54 19.73
N PHE A 229 27.45 -10.34 18.99
CA PHE A 229 26.92 -11.26 17.99
C PHE A 229 26.68 -12.64 18.62
N THR A 230 25.59 -13.29 18.23
CA THR A 230 25.21 -14.62 18.71
C THR A 230 24.60 -15.45 17.59
N ASP A 231 25.04 -16.70 17.45
CA ASP A 231 24.68 -17.60 16.34
C ASP A 231 23.18 -17.95 16.25
N ARG A 232 22.37 -17.57 17.26
CA ARG A 232 20.90 -17.77 17.31
C ARG A 232 20.07 -16.52 17.03
N PHE A 233 20.52 -15.33 17.44
CA PHE A 233 19.68 -14.13 17.46
C PHE A 233 20.25 -12.96 16.64
N LEU A 234 21.58 -12.90 16.49
CA LEU A 234 22.24 -11.86 15.71
C LEU A 234 23.58 -12.39 15.14
N PRO A 235 23.55 -13.16 14.04
CA PRO A 235 24.76 -13.54 13.33
C PRO A 235 25.39 -12.27 12.73
N GLY A 236 26.51 -11.83 13.29
CA GLY A 236 27.19 -10.61 12.85
C GLY A 236 27.75 -10.70 11.43
N PRO A 237 28.06 -9.56 10.78
CA PRO A 237 28.82 -9.54 9.54
C PRO A 237 30.10 -10.35 9.69
N SER A 238 30.23 -11.40 8.89
CA SER A 238 31.32 -12.39 8.97
C SER A 238 32.03 -12.64 7.64
N VAL A 239 31.52 -12.05 6.56
CA VAL A 239 32.05 -12.07 5.19
C VAL A 239 33.07 -10.94 5.01
N PRO A 240 34.15 -11.11 4.20
CA PRO A 240 35.05 -10.03 3.78
C PRO A 240 34.45 -9.06 2.75
N GLY A 241 34.97 -7.84 2.68
CA GLY A 241 34.47 -6.80 1.78
C GLY A 241 35.32 -5.52 1.79
N ALA A 242 34.72 -4.39 1.42
CA ALA A 242 35.40 -3.08 1.35
C ALA A 242 34.91 -2.08 2.39
N VAL A 243 35.76 -1.11 2.72
CA VAL A 243 35.44 0.05 3.56
C VAL A 243 35.26 1.28 2.68
N TYR A 244 34.23 2.06 2.96
CA TYR A 244 33.73 3.16 2.14
C TYR A 244 33.56 4.43 2.97
N PHE A 245 33.83 5.58 2.33
CA PHE A 245 33.59 6.92 2.85
C PHE A 245 32.77 7.70 1.82
N LYS A 246 31.52 8.04 2.16
CA LYS A 246 30.58 8.72 1.24
C LYS A 246 30.01 9.98 1.87
N HIS A 247 29.92 11.06 1.12
CA HIS A 247 29.00 12.16 1.41
C HIS A 247 27.89 12.11 0.36
N TRP A 248 26.64 11.99 0.81
CA TRP A 248 25.50 11.64 -0.04
C TRP A 248 24.18 12.19 0.50
N SER A 249 23.15 12.20 -0.34
CA SER A 249 21.78 12.41 0.11
C SER A 249 20.78 11.80 -0.88
N ASN A 250 19.88 10.91 -0.43
CA ASN A 250 18.70 10.47 -1.19
C ASN A 250 17.44 11.29 -0.85
N GLY A 251 17.62 12.37 -0.07
CA GLY A 251 16.54 13.28 0.31
C GLY A 251 15.46 12.67 1.22
N ALA A 252 15.73 11.56 1.90
CA ALA A 252 14.79 10.93 2.84
C ALA A 252 14.37 11.91 3.96
N PRO A 253 13.09 12.32 4.05
CA PRO A 253 12.62 13.29 5.05
C PRO A 253 12.76 12.79 6.50
N SER A 254 12.59 11.49 6.72
CA SER A 254 12.61 10.86 8.04
C SER A 254 14.03 10.63 8.61
N TYR A 255 15.00 10.38 7.74
CA TYR A 255 16.35 9.93 8.09
C TYR A 255 17.35 11.11 8.07
N MET A 256 17.64 11.65 6.89
CA MET A 256 18.63 12.71 6.69
C MET A 256 18.05 14.12 6.58
N ARG A 257 16.71 14.26 6.46
CA ARG A 257 15.99 15.55 6.29
C ARG A 257 16.48 16.35 5.07
N GLY A 258 16.85 15.64 4.00
CA GLY A 258 17.35 16.22 2.75
C GLY A 258 16.28 16.51 1.71
N PRO A 259 16.67 16.74 0.44
CA PRO A 259 18.04 16.83 -0.07
C PRO A 259 18.69 18.21 0.20
N PRO A 260 20.01 18.36 0.02
CA PRO A 260 20.67 19.66 0.07
C PRO A 260 20.13 20.60 -1.03
N THR A 261 19.95 21.87 -0.69
CA THR A 261 19.44 22.93 -1.58
C THR A 261 20.55 23.70 -2.30
N SER A 262 21.79 23.57 -1.83
CA SER A 262 23.01 24.12 -2.44
C SER A 262 24.18 23.14 -2.26
N VAL A 263 25.30 23.38 -2.94
CA VAL A 263 26.47 22.49 -2.89
C VAL A 263 27.08 22.47 -1.48
N THR A 264 27.28 21.29 -0.91
CA THR A 264 27.80 21.12 0.45
C THR A 264 29.03 20.21 0.50
N TYR A 265 29.82 20.35 1.57
CA TYR A 265 31.11 19.67 1.74
C TYR A 265 31.15 19.01 3.12
N GLY A 266 31.59 17.75 3.15
CA GLY A 266 31.94 17.00 4.35
C GLY A 266 33.41 16.60 4.22
N PHE A 267 34.15 16.64 5.32
CA PHE A 267 35.60 16.50 5.29
C PHE A 267 36.10 15.22 5.97
N VAL A 268 37.16 14.65 5.42
CA VAL A 268 37.88 13.51 5.99
C VAL A 268 39.34 13.92 6.20
N GLY A 269 39.81 13.92 7.46
CA GLY A 269 41.15 14.42 7.82
C GLY A 269 42.24 13.35 7.73
N TYR A 270 41.94 12.15 8.23
CA TYR A 270 42.75 10.95 8.02
C TYR A 270 41.85 9.72 7.91
N ILE A 271 42.38 8.64 7.33
CA ILE A 271 41.82 7.30 7.44
C ILE A 271 42.92 6.34 7.91
N ARG A 272 42.66 5.57 8.96
CA ARG A 272 43.54 4.53 9.50
C ARG A 272 42.72 3.26 9.72
N LEU A 273 42.89 2.30 8.82
CA LEU A 273 42.27 0.98 8.91
C LEU A 273 43.35 -0.01 9.35
N PHE A 274 43.11 -0.71 10.47
CA PHE A 274 43.90 -1.85 10.92
C PHE A 274 43.01 -3.09 10.83
N TYR A 275 43.40 -4.13 10.09
CA TYR A 275 42.50 -5.24 9.78
C TYR A 275 43.24 -6.56 9.52
N ASN A 276 42.48 -7.65 9.47
CA ASN A 276 42.97 -8.90 8.88
C ASN A 276 42.39 -9.06 7.47
N SER A 277 43.11 -9.79 6.62
CA SER A 277 42.72 -9.99 5.22
C SER A 277 42.73 -11.47 4.86
N THR A 278 41.69 -11.91 4.14
CA THR A 278 41.47 -13.33 3.85
C THR A 278 42.48 -13.97 2.89
N ILE A 279 43.34 -13.17 2.26
CA ILE A 279 44.34 -13.60 1.29
C ILE A 279 45.77 -13.54 1.88
N SER A 280 45.99 -12.78 2.96
CA SER A 280 47.27 -12.80 3.68
C SER A 280 47.56 -14.18 4.29
N SER A 281 48.85 -14.50 4.46
CA SER A 281 49.30 -15.88 4.70
C SER A 281 49.15 -16.36 6.16
N GLY A 282 47.91 -16.63 6.57
CA GLY A 282 47.57 -17.48 7.72
C GLY A 282 47.99 -16.94 9.09
N ASP A 283 47.13 -16.11 9.68
CA ASP A 283 47.27 -15.44 10.98
C ASP A 283 47.96 -16.28 12.08
N ASP A 284 47.54 -17.54 12.27
CA ASP A 284 48.09 -18.45 13.29
C ASP A 284 49.60 -18.71 13.14
N VAL A 285 50.09 -18.77 11.90
CA VAL A 285 51.52 -19.01 11.60
C VAL A 285 52.31 -17.71 11.74
N PHE A 286 51.77 -16.60 11.23
CA PHE A 286 52.37 -15.27 11.30
C PHE A 286 52.55 -14.81 12.77
N GLY A 287 51.47 -14.83 13.55
CA GLY A 287 51.49 -14.43 14.97
C GLY A 287 52.40 -15.31 15.83
N ALA A 288 52.49 -16.61 15.52
CA ALA A 288 53.41 -17.53 16.21
C ALA A 288 54.88 -17.24 15.87
N GLN A 289 55.23 -17.07 14.59
CA GLN A 289 56.59 -16.74 14.18
C GLN A 289 57.06 -15.41 14.76
N CYS A 290 56.22 -14.38 14.72
CA CYS A 290 56.52 -13.07 15.26
C CYS A 290 56.78 -13.08 16.78
N ARG A 291 55.99 -13.84 17.54
CA ARG A 291 56.19 -14.00 19.00
C ARG A 291 57.48 -14.76 19.34
N ILE A 292 57.99 -15.59 18.44
CA ILE A 292 59.27 -16.30 18.58
C ILE A 292 60.46 -15.43 18.18
N LEU A 293 60.32 -14.61 17.12
CA LEU A 293 61.41 -13.82 16.54
C LEU A 293 61.70 -12.50 17.29
N GLY A 294 60.80 -12.04 18.16
CA GLY A 294 61.02 -10.83 18.99
C GLY A 294 61.06 -9.53 18.19
N LEU A 295 60.49 -9.53 16.99
CA LEU A 295 60.38 -8.37 16.10
C LEU A 295 59.32 -7.37 16.62
N PRO A 296 59.44 -6.07 16.28
CA PRO A 296 58.53 -5.04 16.81
C PRO A 296 57.11 -5.16 16.23
N THR A 297 56.13 -5.24 17.13
CA THR A 297 54.72 -4.93 16.87
C THR A 297 54.48 -3.43 17.03
N CYS A 298 53.77 -2.80 16.11
CA CYS A 298 53.41 -1.39 16.23
C CYS A 298 52.12 -1.19 17.03
N SER A 299 51.94 -0.03 17.66
CA SER A 299 50.69 0.30 18.35
C SER A 299 49.69 0.89 17.35
N THR A 300 48.41 0.48 17.39
CA THR A 300 47.36 1.16 16.60
C THR A 300 47.13 2.62 17.00
N ASN A 301 47.67 3.02 18.16
CA ASN A 301 47.60 4.38 18.68
C ASN A 301 48.91 5.15 18.44
N ASP A 302 49.81 4.63 17.60
CA ASP A 302 50.98 5.38 17.14
C ASP A 302 50.61 6.24 15.93
N ASP A 303 50.47 7.54 16.17
CA ASP A 303 50.07 8.53 15.17
C ASP A 303 51.22 8.95 14.24
N THR A 304 52.41 8.35 14.39
CA THR A 304 53.57 8.55 13.49
C THR A 304 53.65 7.53 12.35
N LEU A 305 52.80 6.48 12.36
CA LEU A 305 52.69 5.50 11.28
C LEU A 305 52.21 6.18 9.98
N ARG A 306 52.84 5.85 8.84
CA ARG A 306 52.51 6.41 7.51
C ARG A 306 52.37 5.37 6.39
N THR A 307 52.80 4.14 6.61
CA THR A 307 52.88 3.10 5.56
C THR A 307 51.62 2.20 5.56
N SER A 308 50.94 2.08 4.41
CA SER A 308 49.98 1.00 4.14
C SER A 308 50.70 -0.34 3.92
N SER A 309 50.03 -1.47 4.16
CA SER A 309 50.51 -2.80 3.76
C SER A 309 50.34 -3.01 2.25
N GLU A 310 51.41 -3.44 1.57
CA GLU A 310 51.32 -3.90 0.17
C GLU A 310 50.36 -5.10 0.04
N PHE A 311 49.57 -5.16 -1.04
CA PHE A 311 48.60 -6.22 -1.28
C PHE A 311 48.71 -6.81 -2.70
N ASP A 312 48.42 -8.10 -2.83
CA ASP A 312 48.36 -8.76 -4.15
C ASP A 312 47.10 -8.32 -4.91
N PRO A 313 47.13 -8.17 -6.26
CA PRO A 313 45.95 -7.79 -7.05
C PRO A 313 44.70 -8.65 -6.83
N SER A 314 44.83 -9.92 -6.41
CA SER A 314 43.69 -10.76 -6.02
C SER A 314 42.87 -10.19 -4.85
N SER A 315 43.49 -9.38 -3.98
CA SER A 315 42.83 -8.66 -2.87
C SER A 315 41.81 -7.61 -3.33
N THR A 316 41.86 -7.19 -4.60
CA THR A 316 40.90 -6.23 -5.19
C THR A 316 39.63 -6.89 -5.73
N LEU A 317 39.63 -8.22 -5.86
CA LEU A 317 38.49 -8.99 -6.35
C LEU A 317 37.39 -9.02 -5.30
N ARG A 318 36.15 -8.69 -5.70
CA ARG A 318 34.98 -8.87 -4.83
C ARG A 318 34.89 -10.35 -4.45
N TRP A 319 34.85 -10.63 -3.14
CA TRP A 319 34.56 -11.96 -2.64
C TRP A 319 33.20 -12.44 -3.17
N VAL A 320 32.99 -13.75 -3.31
CA VAL A 320 31.71 -14.29 -3.78
C VAL A 320 31.30 -15.39 -2.81
N ASN A 321 30.19 -15.18 -2.10
CA ASN A 321 29.61 -16.24 -1.30
C ASN A 321 29.07 -17.33 -2.22
N ILE A 322 29.72 -18.49 -2.24
CA ILE A 322 29.18 -19.68 -2.94
C ILE A 322 28.16 -20.33 -2.00
N GLU A 323 27.08 -19.60 -1.72
CA GLU A 323 25.95 -20.15 -0.99
C GLU A 323 25.35 -21.31 -1.81
N PRO A 324 24.98 -22.43 -1.18
CA PRO A 324 24.34 -23.54 -1.86
C PRO A 324 22.91 -23.14 -2.23
N LYS A 325 22.75 -22.36 -3.32
CA LYS A 325 21.49 -21.71 -3.77
C LYS A 325 20.29 -22.58 -3.45
N TYR A 326 19.43 -22.10 -2.54
CA TYR A 326 18.34 -22.87 -1.98
C TYR A 326 17.45 -23.42 -3.10
N ARG A 327 17.53 -24.73 -3.32
CA ARG A 327 16.68 -25.42 -4.28
C ARG A 327 15.46 -25.92 -3.54
N ALA A 328 14.42 -25.08 -3.53
CA ALA A 328 13.07 -25.42 -3.07
C ALA A 328 12.79 -26.90 -3.34
N PRO A 329 12.57 -27.72 -2.31
CA PRO A 329 12.65 -29.16 -2.45
C PRO A 329 11.60 -29.61 -3.45
N ARG A 330 11.96 -30.55 -4.35
CA ARG A 330 11.15 -30.86 -5.54
C ARG A 330 9.68 -31.16 -5.21
N TRP A 331 9.39 -31.75 -4.05
CA TRP A 331 8.01 -31.99 -3.58
C TRP A 331 7.23 -30.70 -3.28
N ALA A 332 7.86 -29.63 -2.81
CA ALA A 332 7.24 -28.33 -2.58
C ALA A 332 6.97 -27.62 -3.91
N VAL A 333 7.93 -27.64 -4.84
CA VAL A 333 7.75 -27.11 -6.21
C VAL A 333 6.65 -27.87 -6.95
N TYR A 334 6.65 -29.21 -6.91
CA TYR A 334 5.57 -30.02 -7.46
C TYR A 334 4.24 -29.82 -6.70
N GLY A 335 4.30 -29.55 -5.39
CA GLY A 335 3.16 -29.14 -4.58
C GLY A 335 2.52 -27.88 -5.13
N GLY A 336 3.26 -26.76 -5.17
CA GLY A 336 2.83 -25.48 -5.73
C GLY A 336 2.39 -25.57 -7.20
N TRP A 337 3.12 -26.32 -8.05
CA TRP A 337 2.69 -26.58 -9.42
C TRP A 337 1.40 -27.40 -9.49
N SER A 338 1.21 -28.39 -8.62
CA SER A 338 -0.01 -29.21 -8.60
C SER A 338 -1.22 -28.43 -8.08
N THR A 339 -1.06 -27.59 -7.05
CA THR A 339 -2.14 -26.76 -6.52
C THR A 339 -2.47 -25.60 -7.46
N PHE A 340 -1.48 -24.96 -8.08
CA PHE A 340 -1.68 -23.97 -9.14
C PHE A 340 -2.32 -24.58 -10.38
N THR A 341 -1.85 -25.75 -10.85
CA THR A 341 -2.45 -26.45 -11.99
C THR A 341 -3.87 -26.91 -11.66
N LEU A 342 -4.14 -27.41 -10.46
CA LEU A 342 -5.48 -27.77 -10.01
C LEU A 342 -6.39 -26.54 -9.88
N PHE A 343 -5.89 -25.41 -9.37
CA PHE A 343 -6.60 -24.13 -9.34
C PHE A 343 -6.94 -23.64 -10.75
N VAL A 344 -5.98 -23.64 -11.67
CA VAL A 344 -6.18 -23.27 -13.08
C VAL A 344 -7.14 -24.23 -13.78
N LEU A 345 -7.03 -25.55 -13.54
CA LEU A 345 -7.96 -26.54 -14.08
C LEU A 345 -9.37 -26.39 -13.49
N LEU A 346 -9.52 -26.04 -12.20
CA LEU A 346 -10.81 -25.74 -11.58
C LEU A 346 -11.39 -24.41 -12.10
N LEU A 347 -10.56 -23.39 -12.34
CA LEU A 347 -10.95 -22.12 -12.94
C LEU A 347 -11.42 -22.33 -14.38
N ILE A 348 -10.64 -23.05 -15.19
CA ILE A 348 -10.99 -23.45 -16.56
C ILE A 348 -12.24 -24.33 -16.54
N HIS A 349 -12.35 -25.32 -15.66
CA HIS A 349 -13.55 -26.14 -15.52
C HIS A 349 -14.77 -25.30 -15.15
N ALA A 350 -14.67 -24.35 -14.23
CA ALA A 350 -15.76 -23.46 -13.86
C ALA A 350 -16.17 -22.55 -15.05
N LEU A 351 -15.21 -21.96 -15.76
CA LEU A 351 -15.44 -21.11 -16.92
C LEU A 351 -16.03 -21.89 -18.11
N VAL A 352 -15.50 -23.08 -18.41
CA VAL A 352 -15.98 -23.98 -19.47
C VAL A 352 -17.33 -24.58 -19.11
N ARG A 353 -17.54 -25.07 -17.88
CA ARG A 353 -18.86 -25.55 -17.44
C ARG A 353 -19.90 -24.43 -17.50
N ARG A 354 -19.53 -23.20 -17.18
CA ARG A 354 -20.40 -22.01 -17.29
C ARG A 354 -20.68 -21.61 -18.73
N SER A 355 -19.70 -21.69 -19.64
CA SER A 355 -19.91 -21.42 -21.07
C SER A 355 -20.70 -22.53 -21.75
N VAL A 356 -20.36 -23.80 -21.53
CA VAL A 356 -21.11 -24.97 -22.01
C VAL A 356 -22.55 -24.92 -21.52
N LYS A 357 -22.81 -24.72 -20.22
CA LYS A 357 -24.19 -24.60 -19.66
C LYS A 357 -24.94 -23.36 -20.17
N TYR A 358 -24.27 -22.39 -20.80
CA TYR A 358 -24.89 -21.26 -21.51
C TYR A 358 -25.13 -21.53 -23.00
N TYR A 359 -24.28 -22.33 -23.66
CA TYR A 359 -24.41 -22.66 -25.08
C TYR A 359 -25.24 -23.93 -25.34
N SER A 360 -25.31 -24.86 -24.40
CA SER A 360 -26.03 -26.15 -24.51
C SER A 360 -27.55 -26.02 -24.46
N VAL A 361 -28.06 -24.87 -24.04
CA VAL A 361 -29.50 -24.59 -24.02
C VAL A 361 -29.91 -23.99 -25.38
N PRO A 362 -31.07 -24.39 -25.97
CA PRO A 362 -31.61 -23.79 -27.19
C PRO A 362 -31.67 -22.27 -27.15
N LYS A 363 -31.61 -21.60 -28.30
CA LYS A 363 -31.47 -20.13 -28.33
C LYS A 363 -32.71 -19.41 -27.79
N GLU A 364 -33.87 -20.06 -27.88
CA GLU A 364 -35.14 -19.63 -27.30
C GLU A 364 -35.21 -19.93 -25.78
N ASP A 365 -34.83 -21.15 -25.38
CA ASP A 365 -34.93 -21.64 -23.99
C ASP A 365 -33.76 -21.25 -23.08
N ARG A 366 -32.68 -20.68 -23.64
CA ARG A 366 -31.54 -20.17 -22.86
C ARG A 366 -32.10 -19.37 -21.71
N PRO A 367 -31.66 -19.60 -20.45
CA PRO A 367 -31.92 -18.63 -19.41
C PRO A 367 -31.40 -17.31 -19.98
N ILE A 368 -32.32 -16.37 -20.22
CA ILE A 368 -31.97 -15.05 -20.72
C ILE A 368 -31.08 -14.51 -19.63
N ILE A 369 -29.75 -14.61 -19.81
CA ILE A 369 -28.79 -14.11 -18.83
C ILE A 369 -29.28 -12.71 -18.56
N PRO A 370 -29.68 -12.39 -17.31
CA PRO A 370 -29.97 -11.03 -16.96
C PRO A 370 -28.86 -10.16 -17.53
N PRO A 371 -29.11 -9.21 -18.47
CA PRO A 371 -28.23 -8.05 -18.50
C PRO A 371 -28.25 -7.58 -17.05
N ALA A 372 -27.10 -7.62 -16.34
CA ALA A 372 -27.05 -8.15 -14.96
C ALA A 372 -28.15 -7.65 -14.02
N TYR A 373 -28.52 -6.38 -14.20
CA TYR A 373 -29.86 -5.82 -14.08
C TYR A 373 -31.08 -6.73 -13.81
N ALA A 374 -31.41 -7.77 -14.59
CA ALA A 374 -32.62 -8.56 -14.30
C ALA A 374 -32.49 -9.47 -13.05
N TYR A 375 -31.28 -9.69 -12.52
CA TYR A 375 -31.07 -10.24 -11.16
C TYR A 375 -31.49 -9.25 -10.04
N LYS A 376 -31.79 -8.00 -10.43
CA LYS A 376 -32.46 -6.98 -9.62
C LYS A 376 -34.00 -7.05 -9.76
N MET A 377 -34.52 -7.68 -10.81
CA MET A 377 -35.96 -7.94 -11.05
C MET A 377 -36.43 -9.23 -10.38
N ASP A 378 -35.64 -10.31 -10.43
CA ASP A 378 -35.87 -11.54 -9.64
C ASP A 378 -36.07 -11.23 -8.15
N ARG A 379 -35.37 -10.21 -7.63
CA ARG A 379 -35.52 -9.71 -6.25
C ARG A 379 -36.91 -9.10 -5.94
N PHE A 380 -37.79 -8.95 -6.92
CA PHE A 380 -39.21 -8.62 -6.76
C PHE A 380 -40.12 -9.82 -7.03
N GLU A 381 -39.79 -10.70 -7.98
CA GLU A 381 -40.63 -11.86 -8.33
C GLU A 381 -40.48 -13.02 -7.32
N LEU A 382 -39.28 -13.24 -6.77
CA LEU A 382 -38.98 -14.26 -5.73
C LEU A 382 -39.63 -13.96 -4.34
N HIS A 383 -40.49 -12.94 -4.26
CA HIS A 383 -41.22 -12.54 -3.06
C HIS A 383 -42.73 -12.31 -3.30
N GLY A 384 -43.36 -13.16 -4.12
CA GLY A 384 -44.77 -13.53 -3.92
C GLY A 384 -45.84 -12.60 -4.48
N GLU A 385 -45.50 -11.66 -5.36
CA GLU A 385 -46.51 -11.01 -6.18
C GLU A 385 -46.98 -11.94 -7.31
N LEU A 386 -48.23 -12.42 -7.20
CA LEU A 386 -48.93 -13.14 -8.28
C LEU A 386 -48.77 -12.38 -9.61
N THR A 387 -48.33 -13.06 -10.67
CA THR A 387 -48.17 -12.47 -12.02
C THR A 387 -49.51 -11.95 -12.55
N HIS A 388 -49.53 -11.12 -13.61
CA HIS A 388 -50.80 -10.66 -14.17
C HIS A 388 -51.68 -11.83 -14.67
N SER A 389 -51.06 -12.93 -15.15
CA SER A 389 -51.78 -14.17 -15.47
C SER A 389 -52.43 -14.76 -14.21
N MET A 390 -51.64 -15.00 -13.15
CA MET A 390 -52.12 -15.62 -11.91
C MET A 390 -53.11 -14.73 -11.14
N LYS A 391 -53.01 -13.39 -11.27
CA LYS A 391 -54.02 -12.43 -10.77
C LYS A 391 -55.31 -12.51 -11.58
N SER A 392 -55.24 -12.72 -12.90
CA SER A 392 -56.40 -13.04 -13.74
C SER A 392 -57.04 -14.37 -13.34
N GLU A 393 -56.21 -15.39 -13.12
CA GLU A 393 -56.60 -16.78 -12.87
C GLU A 393 -57.22 -16.93 -11.48
N LYS A 394 -56.58 -16.39 -10.44
CA LYS A 394 -57.20 -16.27 -9.11
C LYS A 394 -58.50 -15.48 -9.16
N LYS A 395 -58.61 -14.41 -9.97
CA LYS A 395 -59.85 -13.64 -10.15
C LYS A 395 -60.91 -14.36 -11.00
N LYS A 396 -60.56 -15.43 -11.72
CA LYS A 396 -61.49 -16.42 -12.29
C LYS A 396 -61.90 -17.43 -11.21
N GLN A 397 -60.97 -17.95 -10.43
CA GLN A 397 -61.20 -18.86 -9.30
C GLN A 397 -62.18 -18.23 -8.28
N ASP A 398 -61.85 -17.04 -7.75
CA ASP A 398 -62.68 -16.24 -6.84
C ASP A 398 -64.08 -15.95 -7.42
N LYS A 399 -64.25 -15.97 -8.76
CA LYS A 399 -65.54 -15.82 -9.45
C LYS A 399 -66.28 -17.15 -9.62
N ALA A 400 -65.58 -18.26 -9.84
CA ALA A 400 -66.13 -19.60 -9.90
C ALA A 400 -66.61 -20.03 -8.51
N ASP A 401 -65.78 -19.85 -7.49
CA ASP A 401 -66.07 -20.20 -6.09
C ASP A 401 -67.27 -19.40 -5.57
N LYS A 402 -67.34 -18.08 -5.88
CA LYS A 402 -68.52 -17.25 -5.58
C LYS A 402 -69.77 -17.57 -6.43
N LYS A 403 -69.63 -18.40 -7.47
CA LYS A 403 -70.75 -18.89 -8.29
C LYS A 403 -71.24 -20.26 -7.81
N ALA A 404 -70.34 -21.13 -7.35
CA ALA A 404 -70.63 -22.39 -6.64
C ALA A 404 -71.29 -22.12 -5.28
N LEU A 405 -70.74 -21.20 -4.48
CA LEU A 405 -71.32 -20.77 -3.20
C LEU A 405 -72.74 -20.17 -3.37
N LYS A 406 -73.02 -19.53 -4.52
CA LYS A 406 -74.37 -19.04 -4.89
C LYS A 406 -75.32 -20.13 -5.42
N ARG A 407 -74.86 -21.38 -5.55
CA ARG A 407 -75.64 -22.56 -5.92
C ARG A 407 -75.82 -23.56 -4.76
N GLY A 408 -75.19 -23.30 -3.61
CA GLY A 408 -75.16 -24.24 -2.48
C GLY A 408 -74.10 -25.35 -2.61
N GLU A 409 -73.22 -25.26 -3.61
CA GLU A 409 -72.15 -26.23 -3.86
C GLU A 409 -70.93 -25.92 -2.96
N THR A 410 -70.44 -26.90 -2.20
CA THR A 410 -69.22 -26.77 -1.39
C THR A 410 -67.96 -26.90 -2.27
N PRO A 411 -66.94 -26.04 -2.11
CA PRO A 411 -65.75 -26.07 -2.94
C PRO A 411 -64.84 -27.25 -2.61
N ILE A 412 -64.59 -28.13 -3.59
CA ILE A 412 -63.69 -29.28 -3.45
C ILE A 412 -62.24 -28.80 -3.43
N ILE A 413 -61.59 -28.88 -2.27
CA ILE A 413 -60.15 -28.65 -2.13
C ILE A 413 -59.41 -29.87 -2.69
N ARG A 414 -58.84 -29.75 -3.89
CA ARG A 414 -57.82 -30.70 -4.37
C ARG A 414 -56.49 -30.36 -3.70
N SER A 415 -56.17 -31.07 -2.61
CA SER A 415 -54.78 -31.27 -2.22
C SER A 415 -54.03 -31.92 -3.38
N ARG A 416 -52.76 -31.52 -3.57
CA ARG A 416 -51.86 -32.19 -4.50
C ARG A 416 -51.16 -33.30 -3.72
N GLU A 417 -51.13 -34.51 -4.28
CA GLU A 417 -50.46 -35.65 -3.66
C GLU A 417 -48.98 -35.37 -3.41
N ILE A 418 -48.47 -35.97 -2.34
CA ILE A 418 -47.06 -36.02 -1.95
C ILE A 418 -46.69 -37.51 -1.96
N ASP A 419 -45.57 -37.86 -2.60
CA ASP A 419 -45.14 -39.26 -2.69
C ASP A 419 -44.89 -39.88 -1.30
N PRO A 420 -45.34 -41.13 -1.05
CA PRO A 420 -45.43 -41.70 0.29
C PRO A 420 -44.09 -42.11 0.93
N GLU A 421 -42.96 -42.10 0.21
CA GLU A 421 -41.68 -42.61 0.70
C GLU A 421 -40.90 -41.68 1.68
N THR A 422 -41.40 -40.48 1.98
CA THR A 422 -40.68 -39.51 2.84
C THR A 422 -41.37 -39.22 4.19
N ALA A 423 -42.39 -40.00 4.56
CA ALA A 423 -43.28 -39.72 5.69
C ALA A 423 -43.15 -40.70 6.87
N SER A 424 -41.93 -41.06 7.28
CA SER A 424 -41.70 -41.85 8.51
C SER A 424 -40.51 -41.35 9.33
N LEU A 425 -40.77 -40.36 10.20
CA LEU A 425 -40.19 -40.20 11.55
C LEU A 425 -40.79 -38.93 12.20
N ASN A 426 -41.04 -39.00 13.51
CA ASN A 426 -41.52 -37.92 14.40
C ASN A 426 -43.02 -37.58 14.36
N THR A 427 -43.84 -38.55 14.72
CA THR A 427 -44.85 -38.33 15.78
C THR A 427 -44.12 -38.14 17.13
N GLN A 428 -44.59 -37.49 18.19
CA GLN A 428 -45.84 -36.79 18.54
C GLN A 428 -45.49 -35.32 18.98
N GLU A 429 -46.28 -34.48 19.65
CA GLU A 429 -47.57 -34.64 20.34
C GLU A 429 -48.47 -33.39 20.36
N ASP A 430 -49.67 -33.64 20.88
CA ASP A 430 -50.85 -32.82 21.19
C ASP A 430 -50.62 -31.69 22.24
N ILE A 431 -51.51 -30.75 22.57
CA ILE A 431 -52.80 -30.15 22.12
C ILE A 431 -53.03 -28.98 23.11
N GLU A 432 -53.52 -27.82 22.68
CA GLU A 432 -54.68 -27.12 23.31
C GLU A 432 -55.03 -25.80 22.60
N ARG A 433 -56.30 -25.38 22.73
CA ARG A 433 -56.82 -24.05 22.38
C ARG A 433 -57.77 -23.59 23.49
N PRO A 434 -57.88 -22.27 23.72
CA PRO A 434 -59.21 -21.66 23.68
C PRO A 434 -59.27 -20.34 22.89
N ASP A 435 -60.48 -19.78 22.77
CA ASP A 435 -60.85 -18.82 21.72
C ASP A 435 -61.02 -17.35 22.15
N SER A 436 -60.92 -16.47 21.14
CA SER A 436 -61.72 -15.24 20.94
C SER A 436 -61.39 -13.90 21.66
N ARG A 437 -61.40 -12.85 20.83
CA ARG A 437 -61.69 -11.42 21.05
C ARG A 437 -61.75 -10.85 22.50
N ALA A 438 -60.80 -9.97 22.80
CA ALA A 438 -61.02 -8.77 23.64
C ALA A 438 -60.17 -7.58 23.14
N ASN A 439 -60.46 -6.36 23.62
CA ASN A 439 -59.85 -5.11 23.16
C ASN A 439 -58.74 -4.57 24.10
N SER A 440 -57.99 -3.59 23.59
CA SER A 440 -57.44 -2.43 24.33
C SER A 440 -56.14 -2.55 25.15
N ILE A 441 -55.12 -1.82 24.67
CA ILE A 441 -54.23 -0.92 25.42
C ILE A 441 -53.83 -1.34 26.86
N ARG A 442 -52.69 -2.04 26.98
CA ARG A 442 -51.67 -1.91 28.06
C ARG A 442 -50.42 -2.69 27.62
N GLY A 443 -49.22 -2.29 28.04
CA GLY A 443 -47.98 -3.02 27.64
C GLY A 443 -46.64 -2.35 27.98
N PHE A 444 -46.56 -1.04 28.14
CA PHE A 444 -45.32 -0.34 28.55
C PHE A 444 -45.07 -0.51 30.07
N LYS A 445 -44.70 -1.74 30.50
CA LYS A 445 -44.06 -2.11 31.79
C LYS A 445 -43.90 -3.64 31.93
N SER A 446 -43.07 -4.28 31.10
CA SER A 446 -42.55 -5.64 31.38
C SER A 446 -41.30 -5.96 30.57
N LEU A 447 -40.13 -5.55 31.08
CA LEU A 447 -38.81 -6.10 30.68
C LEU A 447 -37.70 -5.83 31.71
N ALA A 448 -38.08 -5.44 32.94
CA ALA A 448 -37.16 -5.18 34.06
C ALA A 448 -37.15 -6.34 35.07
N SER A 449 -37.11 -7.59 34.57
CA SER A 449 -36.94 -8.80 35.38
C SER A 449 -36.39 -9.95 34.52
N ASN A 450 -35.08 -9.97 34.33
CA ASN A 450 -34.37 -11.18 33.92
C ASN A 450 -33.07 -11.25 34.73
N LYS A 451 -32.97 -12.24 35.63
CA LYS A 451 -31.90 -12.31 36.63
C LYS A 451 -30.52 -12.62 36.03
N ASN A 452 -30.46 -13.11 34.79
CA ASN A 452 -29.22 -13.51 34.13
C ASN A 452 -28.33 -12.31 33.73
N ALA A 453 -28.87 -11.09 33.71
CA ALA A 453 -28.11 -9.88 33.38
C ALA A 453 -27.01 -9.53 34.39
N LYS A 454 -27.08 -10.04 35.64
CA LYS A 454 -26.08 -9.75 36.68
C LYS A 454 -24.82 -10.63 36.63
N ALA A 455 -24.85 -11.77 35.93
CA ALA A 455 -23.67 -12.64 35.80
C ALA A 455 -22.69 -12.13 34.73
N ILE A 456 -23.22 -11.60 33.62
CA ILE A 456 -22.40 -11.15 32.47
C ILE A 456 -21.67 -9.84 32.78
N ALA A 457 -22.22 -8.99 33.66
CA ALA A 457 -21.59 -7.75 34.11
C ALA A 457 -20.40 -7.96 35.08
N ALA A 458 -20.14 -9.19 35.52
CA ALA A 458 -19.06 -9.52 36.45
C ALA A 458 -17.80 -10.08 35.77
N ALA A 459 -17.82 -10.29 34.45
CA ALA A 459 -16.75 -10.94 33.68
C ALA A 459 -15.98 -9.97 32.76
N MET A 460 -15.94 -8.67 33.08
CA MET A 460 -15.11 -7.69 32.39
C MET A 460 -13.75 -7.55 33.08
N PRO A 461 -12.61 -7.91 32.44
CA PRO A 461 -11.31 -7.59 32.97
C PRO A 461 -11.09 -6.06 32.92
N LYS A 462 -10.67 -5.47 34.05
CA LYS A 462 -10.23 -4.08 34.10
C LYS A 462 -8.83 -3.95 33.51
N MET A 463 -8.71 -3.74 32.21
CA MET A 463 -7.41 -3.35 31.63
C MET A 463 -7.02 -1.95 32.13
N TYR A 464 -5.86 -1.87 32.78
CA TYR A 464 -5.24 -0.60 33.17
C TYR A 464 -4.67 0.11 31.93
N TYR A 465 -4.82 1.43 31.89
CA TYR A 465 -4.09 2.27 30.94
C TYR A 465 -2.69 2.54 31.50
N ASN A 466 -1.68 1.79 31.05
CA ASN A 466 -0.29 2.21 31.18
C ASN A 466 0.08 3.11 29.98
N ARG A 467 0.76 4.22 30.28
CA ARG A 467 1.04 5.31 29.35
C ARG A 467 2.54 5.63 29.41
N PRO A 468 3.31 5.33 28.35
CA PRO A 468 4.57 6.02 28.11
C PRO A 468 4.23 7.49 27.86
N GLY A 469 4.63 8.36 28.77
CA GLY A 469 4.44 9.81 28.65
C GLY A 469 5.77 10.49 28.35
N GLY A 470 5.78 11.40 27.38
CA GLY A 470 6.85 12.38 27.28
C GLY A 470 6.82 13.35 28.47
N GLU A 471 7.98 13.92 28.77
CA GLU A 471 8.17 14.96 29.79
C GLU A 471 7.52 16.29 29.33
N GLY A 472 7.16 17.23 30.21
CA GLY A 472 7.27 17.25 31.67
C GLY A 472 6.68 18.55 32.28
N SER A 473 7.28 19.03 33.37
CA SER A 473 7.03 20.34 34.03
C SER A 473 5.86 20.48 35.04
N SER A 474 6.14 20.01 36.26
CA SER A 474 6.18 20.85 37.50
C SER A 474 5.06 20.78 38.58
N ARG A 475 5.55 20.67 39.84
CA ARG A 475 4.98 21.12 41.15
C ARG A 475 3.59 20.60 41.60
N ALA A 476 3.37 20.11 42.85
CA ALA A 476 4.26 19.91 44.02
C ALA A 476 3.55 19.13 45.18
N ARG A 477 4.35 18.76 46.20
CA ARG A 477 4.00 18.53 47.65
C ARG A 477 3.30 17.23 48.14
N SER A 478 4.17 16.29 48.56
CA SER A 478 4.32 15.78 49.94
C SER A 478 3.16 15.08 50.70
N ARG A 479 3.35 13.79 51.04
CA ARG A 479 3.57 13.21 52.41
C ARG A 479 3.64 11.67 52.30
N LEU A 480 4.72 11.00 52.73
CA LEU A 480 5.08 10.61 54.11
C LEU A 480 4.28 9.42 54.69
N ALA A 481 4.82 8.20 54.51
CA ALA A 481 4.73 7.06 55.44
C ALA A 481 5.86 6.06 55.09
N GLN A 482 6.56 5.54 56.11
CA GLN A 482 7.50 4.41 56.00
C GLN A 482 6.90 3.20 56.71
N THR A 483 7.20 1.99 56.22
CA THR A 483 7.50 0.80 57.04
C THR A 483 8.31 -0.17 56.19
N ASP A 484 9.28 -0.82 56.81
CA ASP A 484 10.42 -1.50 56.17
C ASP A 484 10.20 -3.02 55.96
N ALA A 485 11.27 -3.71 55.54
CA ALA A 485 11.51 -5.16 55.55
C ALA A 485 10.97 -6.04 54.39
N ASP A 486 11.87 -6.23 53.41
CA ASP A 486 12.52 -7.50 53.03
C ASP A 486 11.75 -8.70 52.41
N ASP A 487 12.59 -9.55 51.78
CA ASP A 487 12.43 -10.92 51.26
C ASP A 487 11.88 -11.20 49.83
N ASP A 488 12.68 -12.05 49.16
CA ASP A 488 12.50 -12.97 48.03
C ASP A 488 12.37 -12.51 46.56
N ASP A 489 13.26 -13.10 45.74
CA ASP A 489 13.36 -13.02 44.28
C ASP A 489 12.29 -13.88 43.56
N GLU A 490 11.85 -13.45 42.37
CA GLU A 490 11.48 -14.36 41.26
C GLU A 490 11.39 -13.58 39.93
N GLU A 491 12.40 -13.69 39.06
CA GLU A 491 12.31 -13.26 37.66
C GLU A 491 11.65 -14.38 36.83
N HIS A 492 10.54 -14.09 36.16
CA HIS A 492 9.93 -15.01 35.20
C HIS A 492 10.51 -14.82 33.80
N GLU A 493 11.20 -15.84 33.31
CA GLU A 493 11.41 -16.09 31.89
C GLU A 493 10.05 -16.33 31.20
N GLU A 494 9.83 -15.80 29.99
CA GLU A 494 8.75 -16.25 29.08
C GLU A 494 9.39 -16.77 27.78
N ASP A 495 8.98 -17.99 27.39
CA ASP A 495 9.59 -18.75 26.29
C ASP A 495 9.34 -18.16 24.90
N TYR A 496 10.33 -18.33 24.00
CA TYR A 496 10.18 -18.18 22.56
C TYR A 496 10.17 -19.55 21.88
N GLU A 497 8.98 -20.04 21.48
CA GLU A 497 8.84 -21.26 20.68
C GLU A 497 9.18 -21.02 19.18
N ASP A 498 9.76 -22.04 18.55
CA ASP A 498 10.22 -22.04 17.15
C ASP A 498 9.09 -21.87 16.11
N TYR A 499 9.39 -21.19 15.01
CA TYR A 499 8.66 -21.32 13.74
C TYR A 499 9.63 -21.36 12.55
N GLU A 500 9.75 -22.53 11.92
CA GLU A 500 10.47 -22.70 10.64
C GLU A 500 9.70 -21.99 9.51
N GLY A 501 10.35 -21.03 8.84
CA GLY A 501 9.81 -20.27 7.70
C GLY A 501 10.62 -20.50 6.42
N ASN A 502 9.96 -20.83 5.31
CA ASN A 502 10.63 -21.28 4.07
C ASN A 502 11.34 -20.12 3.34
N SER A 503 12.63 -20.27 3.03
CA SER A 503 13.47 -19.22 2.44
C SER A 503 13.63 -19.35 0.92
N ASP A 504 12.70 -18.79 0.17
CA ASP A 504 12.83 -18.60 -1.29
C ASP A 504 13.30 -17.15 -1.57
N ALA A 505 14.60 -16.99 -1.88
CA ALA A 505 15.21 -15.73 -2.28
C ALA A 505 15.68 -15.82 -3.75
N GLU A 506 15.14 -14.97 -4.62
CA GLU A 506 15.61 -14.82 -6.01
C GLU A 506 16.63 -13.67 -6.06
N GLU A 507 17.87 -13.99 -6.45
CA GLU A 507 18.92 -12.99 -6.66
C GLU A 507 18.71 -12.29 -8.03
N GLU A 508 18.43 -10.99 -8.02
CA GLU A 508 18.60 -10.12 -9.21
C GLU A 508 19.90 -9.32 -9.06
N GLU A 509 20.72 -9.30 -10.13
CA GLU A 509 22.06 -8.70 -10.11
C GLU A 509 22.00 -7.16 -10.25
N GLU A 510 22.52 -6.44 -9.25
CA GLU A 510 22.82 -5.01 -9.40
C GLU A 510 24.03 -4.83 -10.34
N GLY A 511 23.75 -4.59 -11.62
CA GLY A 511 24.75 -4.35 -12.65
C GLY A 511 25.44 -2.99 -12.53
N GLU A 512 26.50 -2.91 -11.72
CA GLU A 512 27.52 -1.86 -11.80
C GLU A 512 28.37 -2.06 -13.07
N GLU A 513 28.10 -1.31 -14.13
CA GLU A 513 28.81 -1.41 -15.41
C GLU A 513 30.13 -0.61 -15.40
N TYR A 514 31.24 -1.27 -15.04
CA TYR A 514 32.59 -0.70 -15.10
C TYR A 514 33.48 -1.34 -16.18
N GLY A 515 34.53 -0.62 -16.56
CA GLY A 515 35.35 -0.86 -17.76
C GLY A 515 36.07 -2.21 -17.82
N SER A 516 36.24 -2.69 -19.06
CA SER A 516 36.79 -4.00 -19.42
C SER A 516 38.23 -4.27 -18.95
N LEU A 517 38.48 -5.45 -18.36
CA LEU A 517 39.79 -6.10 -18.35
C LEU A 517 39.67 -7.63 -18.54
N ASN A 518 40.41 -8.12 -19.55
CA ASN A 518 40.47 -9.49 -20.09
C ASN A 518 40.06 -10.68 -19.18
N GLN A 519 38.93 -11.33 -19.51
CA GLN A 519 38.65 -12.72 -19.14
C GLN A 519 39.22 -13.67 -20.23
N ARG A 520 39.79 -14.82 -19.85
CA ARG A 520 40.39 -15.77 -20.81
C ARG A 520 39.37 -16.73 -21.40
N ASP A 521 39.48 -17.00 -22.70
CA ASP A 521 38.68 -17.99 -23.43
C ASP A 521 38.82 -19.40 -22.83
N SER A 522 37.70 -20.14 -22.81
CA SER A 522 37.70 -21.59 -22.57
C SER A 522 37.24 -22.32 -23.84
N VAL A 523 38.05 -23.29 -24.28
CA VAL A 523 38.04 -23.84 -25.64
C VAL A 523 36.80 -24.70 -25.93
N GLU A 524 36.04 -24.33 -26.96
CA GLU A 524 34.92 -25.13 -27.48
C GLU A 524 35.41 -26.29 -28.38
N VAL A 525 35.35 -27.52 -27.88
CA VAL A 525 35.80 -28.71 -28.63
C VAL A 525 34.68 -29.28 -29.50
N ASN A 526 34.64 -28.85 -30.74
CA ASN A 526 33.71 -29.33 -31.76
C ASN A 526 34.08 -30.73 -32.27
N ARG A 527 33.14 -31.69 -32.27
CA ARG A 527 33.26 -32.96 -33.00
C ARG A 527 31.92 -33.45 -33.56
N ARG A 528 31.81 -33.43 -34.90
CA ARG A 528 30.87 -34.27 -35.65
C ARG A 528 31.45 -35.66 -35.81
N GLU A 529 30.59 -36.67 -35.88
CA GLU A 529 30.73 -37.79 -36.83
C GLU A 529 29.38 -38.47 -37.06
N GLU A 530 29.24 -39.20 -38.17
CA GLU A 530 27.98 -39.78 -38.67
C GLU A 530 27.98 -41.32 -38.49
N VAL A 531 26.84 -41.99 -38.78
CA VAL A 531 26.73 -43.13 -39.75
C VAL A 531 25.41 -43.92 -39.61
N ALA A 532 24.87 -44.31 -40.79
CA ALA A 532 23.86 -45.34 -41.14
C ALA A 532 22.82 -45.84 -40.08
N PHE A 533 21.49 -45.80 -40.27
CA PHE A 533 20.60 -46.10 -41.42
C PHE A 533 20.31 -47.61 -41.66
N LYS A 534 19.05 -48.04 -41.41
CA LYS A 534 18.40 -49.15 -42.15
C LYS A 534 16.85 -49.07 -42.11
N GLN A 535 16.27 -49.15 -43.29
CA GLN A 535 14.82 -49.25 -43.61
C GLN A 535 14.53 -50.70 -44.15
N PRO A 536 13.32 -51.12 -44.61
CA PRO A 536 12.18 -50.41 -45.23
C PRO A 536 10.92 -50.40 -44.29
N VAL A 537 9.61 -50.36 -44.64
CA VAL A 537 8.80 -50.68 -45.85
C VAL A 537 7.58 -49.73 -46.01
N MET A 538 7.04 -49.73 -47.24
CA MET A 538 5.78 -49.19 -47.77
C MET A 538 4.51 -49.56 -46.96
N ASP A 539 3.33 -48.95 -47.11
CA ASP A 539 2.77 -47.95 -48.07
C ASP A 539 1.71 -47.11 -47.26
N ARG A 540 1.18 -45.93 -47.63
CA ARG A 540 0.57 -45.58 -48.93
C ARG A 540 0.39 -44.06 -49.13
N LYS A 541 1.22 -43.49 -50.03
CA LYS A 541 1.01 -42.33 -50.93
C LYS A 541 0.19 -41.08 -50.50
N LYS A 542 0.93 -39.94 -50.47
CA LYS A 542 0.59 -38.56 -50.95
C LYS A 542 -0.56 -37.80 -50.23
N SER A 543 -0.32 -36.69 -49.54
CA SER A 543 0.34 -35.40 -49.92
C SER A 543 -0.45 -34.53 -50.89
N MET A 544 -0.76 -33.29 -50.46
CA MET A 544 -0.42 -32.05 -51.18
C MET A 544 -0.51 -30.83 -50.23
N ALA A 545 0.59 -30.51 -49.54
CA ALA A 545 0.75 -29.25 -48.83
C ALA A 545 1.30 -28.17 -49.79
N ALA A 546 0.44 -27.63 -50.66
CA ALA A 546 0.88 -26.75 -51.76
C ALA A 546 -0.18 -25.71 -52.23
N ALA A 547 -0.94 -25.11 -51.30
CA ALA A 547 -1.83 -23.97 -51.62
C ALA A 547 -2.23 -23.17 -50.36
N ALA A 548 -1.45 -22.15 -49.99
CA ALA A 548 -1.75 -21.28 -48.84
C ALA A 548 -1.52 -19.77 -49.08
N PHE A 549 -1.20 -19.36 -50.32
CA PHE A 549 -1.05 -17.94 -50.72
C PHE A 549 -1.98 -17.60 -51.88
N ALA A 550 -3.28 -17.47 -51.58
CA ALA A 550 -4.29 -16.84 -52.43
C ALA A 550 -5.46 -16.35 -51.56
N ALA A 551 -6.13 -15.26 -51.96
CA ALA A 551 -7.06 -14.51 -51.10
C ALA A 551 -8.56 -14.86 -51.36
N PRO A 552 -9.56 -14.04 -50.96
CA PRO A 552 -10.27 -14.28 -49.71
C PRO A 552 -11.79 -14.49 -49.88
N SER A 553 -12.45 -15.32 -49.05
CA SER A 553 -13.92 -15.44 -49.12
C SER A 553 -14.63 -15.91 -47.83
N ARG A 554 -15.97 -15.80 -47.84
CA ARG A 554 -16.98 -16.39 -46.94
C ARG A 554 -17.27 -15.76 -45.57
N TRP A 555 -16.37 -15.02 -44.90
CA TRP A 555 -16.74 -14.35 -43.63
C TRP A 555 -17.50 -13.03 -43.87
N TRP A 556 -16.89 -12.07 -44.58
CA TRP A 556 -17.46 -10.74 -44.82
C TRP A 556 -18.79 -10.73 -45.58
N GLN A 557 -19.00 -11.68 -46.50
CA GLN A 557 -20.25 -11.78 -47.28
C GLN A 557 -21.49 -12.09 -46.42
N ARG A 558 -21.33 -12.66 -45.21
CA ARG A 558 -22.44 -12.93 -44.28
C ARG A 558 -22.92 -11.68 -43.54
N ILE A 559 -22.19 -10.56 -43.59
CA ILE A 559 -22.54 -9.33 -42.86
C ILE A 559 -23.49 -8.43 -43.66
N PHE A 560 -23.48 -8.52 -45.01
CA PHE A 560 -24.18 -7.57 -45.88
C PHE A 560 -25.32 -8.14 -46.74
N SER A 561 -25.62 -9.44 -46.66
CA SER A 561 -26.74 -10.03 -47.41
C SER A 561 -28.11 -9.64 -46.81
N LYS A 562 -28.75 -8.60 -47.34
CA LYS A 562 -30.20 -8.39 -47.13
C LYS A 562 -30.96 -9.62 -47.64
N LYS A 563 -31.73 -10.29 -46.77
CA LYS A 563 -32.75 -11.25 -47.20
C LYS A 563 -34.05 -10.52 -47.54
N PRO A 564 -34.80 -10.95 -48.57
CA PRO A 564 -36.12 -10.41 -48.86
C PRO A 564 -37.15 -10.85 -47.79
N ALA A 565 -38.23 -10.09 -47.67
CA ALA A 565 -39.34 -10.45 -46.80
C ALA A 565 -40.15 -11.62 -47.38
N VAL A 566 -40.63 -12.50 -46.50
CA VAL A 566 -41.63 -13.53 -46.80
C VAL A 566 -42.93 -13.14 -46.08
N PRO A 567 -44.13 -13.35 -46.66
CA PRO A 567 -45.38 -12.89 -46.07
C PRO A 567 -45.70 -13.50 -44.69
N MET A 568 -46.51 -12.79 -43.90
CA MET A 568 -46.90 -13.20 -42.55
C MET A 568 -47.81 -14.43 -42.55
N GLY A 569 -47.54 -15.36 -41.63
CA GLY A 569 -48.59 -16.12 -40.96
C GLY A 569 -48.72 -15.61 -39.52
N GLU A 570 -49.95 -15.38 -39.03
CA GLU A 570 -50.17 -14.77 -37.71
C GLU A 570 -49.90 -15.73 -36.52
N SER A 571 -48.63 -15.92 -36.17
CA SER A 571 -48.29 -16.26 -34.78
C SER A 571 -48.34 -14.99 -33.94
N LYS A 572 -49.24 -14.95 -32.94
CA LYS A 572 -49.30 -13.84 -31.98
C LYS A 572 -48.15 -13.92 -30.98
N GLU A 573 -46.95 -13.53 -31.42
CA GLU A 573 -45.87 -13.17 -30.50
C GLU A 573 -46.38 -12.08 -29.55
N GLN A 574 -46.56 -12.43 -28.27
CA GLN A 574 -46.76 -11.41 -27.25
C GLN A 574 -45.45 -10.63 -27.15
N PRO A 575 -45.47 -9.29 -27.25
CA PRO A 575 -44.24 -8.50 -27.29
C PRO A 575 -43.46 -8.73 -26.00
N ILE A 576 -42.25 -9.27 -26.12
CA ILE A 576 -41.34 -9.52 -24.99
C ILE A 576 -41.04 -8.17 -24.33
N MET A 577 -41.77 -7.86 -23.26
CA MET A 577 -41.63 -6.61 -22.53
C MET A 577 -40.27 -6.59 -21.83
N ARG A 578 -39.28 -6.03 -22.52
CA ARG A 578 -38.04 -5.54 -21.91
C ARG A 578 -38.35 -4.35 -21.02
N VAL A 579 -38.89 -4.63 -19.83
CA VAL A 579 -39.07 -3.66 -18.76
C VAL A 579 -37.68 -3.23 -18.29
N SER A 580 -37.12 -2.20 -18.93
CA SER A 580 -35.97 -1.49 -18.38
C SER A 580 -36.34 -1.02 -16.98
N SER A 581 -35.48 -1.25 -15.98
CA SER A 581 -35.83 -0.78 -14.64
C SER A 581 -35.89 0.75 -14.62
N ARG A 582 -36.62 1.29 -13.64
CA ARG A 582 -36.66 2.74 -13.39
C ARG A 582 -35.30 3.35 -13.02
N PHE A 583 -34.25 2.54 -12.81
CA PHE A 583 -32.99 2.96 -12.21
C PHE A 583 -31.73 2.47 -12.95
N ASP A 584 -31.84 2.02 -14.21
CA ASP A 584 -30.71 1.49 -15.01
C ASP A 584 -29.48 2.41 -15.08
N TYR A 585 -29.72 3.73 -15.08
CA TYR A 585 -28.71 4.77 -15.15
C TYR A 585 -27.98 5.03 -13.81
N LEU A 586 -28.58 4.67 -12.66
CA LEU A 586 -27.94 4.84 -11.34
C LEU A 586 -26.80 3.83 -11.13
N ASP A 587 -26.93 2.61 -11.66
CA ASP A 587 -25.82 1.66 -11.68
C ASP A 587 -24.72 2.12 -12.65
N GLY A 588 -25.10 2.71 -13.79
CA GLY A 588 -24.15 3.34 -14.72
C GLY A 588 -23.37 4.50 -14.09
N LEU A 589 -24.04 5.33 -13.26
CA LEU A 589 -23.40 6.39 -12.48
C LEU A 589 -22.41 5.81 -11.46
N ARG A 590 -22.83 4.77 -10.72
CA ARG A 590 -21.94 4.04 -9.80
C ARG A 590 -20.69 3.49 -10.51
N GLY A 591 -20.86 2.98 -11.74
CA GLY A 591 -19.75 2.54 -12.59
C GLY A 591 -18.80 3.67 -12.97
N LEU A 592 -19.35 4.80 -13.45
CA LEU A 592 -18.55 5.98 -13.82
C LEU A 592 -17.76 6.54 -12.62
N CYS A 593 -18.39 6.70 -11.46
CA CYS A 593 -17.71 7.14 -10.24
C CYS A 593 -16.61 6.16 -9.80
N CYS A 594 -16.81 4.86 -10.00
CA CYS A 594 -15.81 3.84 -9.69
C CYS A 594 -14.58 3.96 -10.60
N LEU A 595 -14.77 4.23 -11.90
CA LEU A 595 -13.66 4.48 -12.84
C LEU A 595 -12.89 5.74 -12.49
N LEU A 596 -13.60 6.83 -12.18
CA LEU A 596 -12.96 8.10 -11.82
C LEU A 596 -12.15 7.96 -10.52
N VAL A 597 -12.66 7.24 -9.52
CA VAL A 597 -11.92 6.95 -8.28
C VAL A 597 -10.72 6.02 -8.51
N SER A 598 -10.82 4.99 -9.37
CA SER A 598 -9.63 4.17 -9.69
C SER A 598 -8.59 4.95 -10.50
N LEU A 599 -9.01 5.92 -11.33
CA LEU A 599 -8.11 6.86 -12.01
C LEU A 599 -7.45 7.84 -11.03
N VAL A 600 -8.17 8.32 -10.00
CA VAL A 600 -7.58 9.15 -8.92
C VAL A 600 -6.45 8.40 -8.22
N HIS A 601 -6.67 7.16 -7.77
CA HIS A 601 -5.62 6.39 -7.10
C HIS A 601 -4.46 5.99 -8.03
N TYR A 602 -4.73 5.76 -9.33
CA TYR A 602 -3.67 5.58 -10.33
C TYR A 602 -2.82 6.85 -10.44
N CYS A 603 -3.44 8.02 -10.62
CA CYS A 603 -2.71 9.28 -10.71
C CYS A 603 -1.98 9.63 -9.40
N LEU A 604 -2.56 9.37 -8.23
CA LEU A 604 -1.86 9.57 -6.95
C LEU A 604 -0.61 8.70 -6.83
N THR A 605 -0.62 7.47 -7.37
CA THR A 605 0.52 6.53 -7.33
C THR A 605 1.58 6.83 -8.40
N PHE A 606 1.15 7.17 -9.62
CA PHE A 606 1.96 7.13 -10.84
C PHE A 606 2.06 8.47 -11.61
N TYR A 607 1.31 9.50 -11.23
CA TYR A 607 1.31 10.82 -11.87
C TYR A 607 0.92 11.92 -10.86
N HIS A 608 1.66 11.98 -9.74
CA HIS A 608 1.28 12.73 -8.54
C HIS A 608 0.96 14.21 -8.82
N GLY A 609 1.73 14.88 -9.69
CA GLY A 609 1.54 16.27 -10.12
C GLY A 609 0.25 16.59 -10.88
N ILE A 610 -0.53 15.58 -11.32
CA ILE A 610 -1.90 15.81 -11.83
C ILE A 610 -2.84 16.23 -10.69
N ILE A 611 -2.55 15.85 -9.45
CA ILE A 611 -3.47 16.02 -8.31
C ILE A 611 -2.89 16.94 -7.22
N SER A 612 -1.66 16.67 -6.78
CA SER A 612 -1.04 17.31 -5.62
C SER A 612 -0.33 18.63 -5.94
N THR A 613 -0.21 19.52 -4.94
CA THR A 613 0.69 20.70 -4.99
C THR A 613 2.04 20.38 -4.37
N ASP A 614 2.10 19.32 -3.58
CA ASP A 614 2.77 19.40 -2.28
C ASP A 614 4.21 18.85 -2.38
N TYR A 615 4.72 18.63 -3.60
CA TYR A 615 5.94 17.87 -3.84
C TYR A 615 6.82 18.34 -5.02
N SER A 616 7.30 19.59 -4.95
CA SER A 616 8.74 19.93 -5.01
C SER A 616 9.01 21.34 -5.59
N PRO A 617 9.98 22.11 -5.02
CA PRO A 617 10.53 23.30 -5.68
C PRO A 617 11.28 23.01 -7.01
N THR A 618 11.61 21.75 -7.31
CA THR A 618 12.30 21.35 -8.57
C THR A 618 11.36 20.87 -9.70
N GLY A 619 10.05 20.72 -9.42
CA GLY A 619 9.01 20.50 -10.43
C GLY A 619 8.68 19.04 -10.81
N ASP A 620 7.71 18.90 -11.71
CA ASP A 620 7.16 17.63 -12.24
C ASP A 620 8.00 17.00 -13.34
N HIS A 621 7.81 15.69 -13.61
CA HIS A 621 8.44 14.97 -14.73
C HIS A 621 8.21 15.66 -16.10
N TYR A 622 7.11 16.40 -16.25
CA TYR A 622 6.77 17.16 -17.44
C TYR A 622 6.14 18.51 -17.07
N SER A 623 6.61 19.59 -17.71
CA SER A 623 6.09 20.95 -17.50
C SER A 623 4.62 21.17 -17.90
N TRP A 624 3.98 20.20 -18.56
CA TRP A 624 2.56 20.27 -18.91
C TRP A 624 1.61 19.68 -17.85
N LEU A 625 2.12 18.91 -16.88
CA LEU A 625 1.30 18.26 -15.84
C LEU A 625 0.44 19.27 -15.03
N PRO A 626 0.96 20.46 -14.64
CA PRO A 626 0.15 21.49 -14.00
C PRO A 626 -1.06 21.96 -14.82
N TYR A 627 -0.99 21.99 -16.16
CA TYR A 627 -2.14 22.38 -16.98
C TYR A 627 -3.28 21.35 -16.91
N LEU A 628 -2.98 20.05 -16.82
CA LEU A 628 -4.02 19.04 -16.58
C LEU A 628 -4.57 19.15 -15.15
N ARG A 629 -3.71 19.47 -14.17
CA ARG A 629 -4.14 19.73 -12.80
C ARG A 629 -5.13 20.89 -12.73
N TYR A 630 -4.83 22.04 -13.34
CA TYR A 630 -5.75 23.18 -13.34
C TYR A 630 -7.04 22.95 -14.15
N THR A 631 -7.07 22.05 -15.14
CA THR A 631 -8.23 21.92 -16.05
C THR A 631 -9.09 20.67 -15.83
N ILE A 632 -8.48 19.51 -15.57
CA ILE A 632 -9.18 18.22 -15.46
C ILE A 632 -9.48 17.89 -13.99
N THR A 633 -8.52 18.11 -13.08
CA THR A 633 -8.61 17.64 -11.70
C THR A 633 -9.80 18.22 -10.92
N PRO A 634 -10.06 19.55 -10.92
CA PRO A 634 -11.26 20.15 -10.32
C PRO A 634 -12.60 19.55 -10.78
N LEU A 635 -12.68 19.06 -12.03
CA LEU A 635 -13.92 18.57 -12.64
C LEU A 635 -14.12 17.06 -12.51
N PHE A 636 -13.04 16.27 -12.56
CA PHE A 636 -13.11 14.81 -12.70
C PHE A 636 -12.40 14.01 -11.61
N PHE A 637 -11.42 14.61 -10.90
CA PHE A 637 -10.58 13.91 -9.92
C PHE A 637 -10.76 14.42 -8.46
N ASN A 638 -11.82 15.18 -8.19
CA ASN A 638 -12.24 15.47 -6.81
C ASN A 638 -12.75 14.19 -6.12
N ALA A 639 -11.92 13.62 -5.25
CA ALA A 639 -12.22 12.40 -4.50
C ALA A 639 -13.44 12.53 -3.57
N ASN A 640 -13.56 13.65 -2.84
CA ASN A 640 -14.66 13.90 -1.91
C ASN A 640 -16.02 13.96 -2.63
N PHE A 641 -16.06 14.59 -3.81
CA PHE A 641 -17.23 14.56 -4.68
C PHE A 641 -17.58 13.13 -5.13
N GLY A 642 -16.57 12.35 -5.57
CA GLY A 642 -16.75 10.96 -5.99
C GLY A 642 -17.33 10.07 -4.88
N ILE A 643 -16.73 10.11 -3.69
CA ILE A 643 -17.17 9.39 -2.49
C ILE A 643 -18.57 9.84 -2.06
N GLY A 644 -18.82 11.15 -2.06
CA GLY A 644 -20.14 11.73 -1.76
C GLY A 644 -21.26 11.17 -2.63
N VAL A 645 -21.03 11.02 -3.94
CA VAL A 645 -22.02 10.41 -4.87
C VAL A 645 -22.32 8.96 -4.49
N PHE A 646 -21.33 8.16 -4.06
CA PHE A 646 -21.57 6.78 -3.59
C PHE A 646 -22.46 6.72 -2.34
N PHE A 647 -22.23 7.57 -1.34
CA PHE A 647 -23.02 7.59 -0.10
C PHE A 647 -24.47 8.04 -0.36
N VAL A 648 -24.69 9.09 -1.16
CA VAL A 648 -26.05 9.55 -1.54
C VAL A 648 -26.79 8.48 -2.36
N LEU A 649 -26.11 7.79 -3.28
CA LEU A 649 -26.69 6.66 -4.03
C LEU A 649 -27.11 5.51 -3.12
N SER A 650 -26.34 5.26 -2.05
CA SER A 650 -26.57 4.17 -1.10
C SER A 650 -27.82 4.37 -0.25
N SER A 651 -27.99 5.55 0.36
CA SER A 651 -29.20 5.84 1.16
C SER A 651 -30.44 5.96 0.29
N ARG A 652 -30.31 6.53 -0.92
CA ARG A 652 -31.42 6.72 -1.86
C ARG A 652 -32.17 5.42 -2.16
N LEU A 653 -31.45 4.32 -2.38
CA LEU A 653 -32.07 3.07 -2.82
C LEU A 653 -32.62 2.23 -1.66
N ILE A 654 -32.16 2.45 -0.42
CA ILE A 654 -32.43 1.50 0.67
C ILE A 654 -33.76 1.75 1.41
N GLY A 655 -34.17 3.00 1.60
CA GLY A 655 -35.46 3.35 2.23
C GLY A 655 -36.71 3.05 1.37
N VAL A 656 -36.54 2.88 0.04
CA VAL A 656 -37.63 2.84 -0.95
C VAL A 656 -38.70 1.78 -0.65
N ARG A 657 -38.31 0.60 -0.16
CA ARG A 657 -39.28 -0.49 0.14
C ARG A 657 -40.15 -0.11 1.32
N TYR A 658 -39.57 0.27 2.45
CA TYR A 658 -40.34 0.65 3.64
C TYR A 658 -41.19 1.90 3.42
N PHE A 659 -40.78 2.87 2.60
CA PHE A 659 -41.66 3.98 2.21
C PHE A 659 -42.91 3.50 1.46
N LYS A 660 -42.79 2.48 0.59
CA LYS A 660 -43.94 1.93 -0.16
C LYS A 660 -44.80 0.98 0.67
N THR A 661 -44.21 0.02 1.37
CA THR A 661 -44.95 -1.05 2.07
C THR A 661 -45.30 -0.71 3.52
N GLY A 662 -44.45 0.05 4.21
CA GLY A 662 -44.54 0.23 5.66
C GLY A 662 -44.26 -1.02 6.49
N SER A 663 -43.79 -2.11 5.87
CA SER A 663 -43.53 -3.37 6.55
C SER A 663 -42.18 -3.35 7.26
N PHE A 664 -42.18 -3.49 8.59
CA PHE A 664 -40.95 -3.68 9.36
C PHE A 664 -40.14 -4.92 8.91
N SER A 665 -40.78 -5.92 8.30
CA SER A 665 -40.08 -7.09 7.75
C SER A 665 -39.21 -6.75 6.52
N ASP A 666 -39.66 -5.82 5.66
CA ASP A 666 -38.84 -5.31 4.54
C ASP A 666 -37.62 -4.54 5.06
N LEU A 667 -37.80 -3.77 6.15
CA LEU A 667 -36.74 -2.98 6.76
C LEU A 667 -35.72 -3.87 7.48
N ALA A 668 -36.16 -4.74 8.39
CA ALA A 668 -35.31 -5.70 9.09
C ALA A 668 -34.53 -6.62 8.12
N GLY A 669 -35.20 -7.12 7.08
CA GLY A 669 -34.56 -7.89 6.01
C GLY A 669 -33.66 -7.08 5.09
N SER A 670 -33.70 -5.75 5.13
CA SER A 670 -32.73 -4.88 4.46
C SER A 670 -31.53 -4.57 5.36
N THR A 671 -31.76 -4.41 6.67
CA THR A 671 -30.71 -4.25 7.69
C THR A 671 -29.85 -5.50 7.81
N PHE A 672 -30.45 -6.65 8.11
CA PHE A 672 -29.74 -7.91 8.35
C PHE A 672 -28.87 -8.32 7.17
N ARG A 673 -29.40 -8.25 5.94
CA ARG A 673 -28.67 -8.62 4.72
C ARG A 673 -27.57 -7.66 4.32
N ARG A 674 -27.47 -6.46 4.92
CA ARG A 674 -26.44 -5.48 4.54
C ARG A 674 -25.07 -5.83 5.08
N ILE A 675 -24.97 -6.32 6.32
CA ILE A 675 -23.67 -6.65 6.94
C ILE A 675 -22.99 -7.82 6.23
N PRO A 676 -23.58 -9.02 6.03
CA PRO A 676 -22.91 -10.11 5.32
C PRO A 676 -22.56 -9.76 3.87
N ARG A 677 -23.39 -8.95 3.20
CA ARG A 677 -23.18 -8.54 1.80
C ARG A 677 -22.00 -7.57 1.61
N LEU A 678 -21.66 -6.79 2.63
CA LEU A 678 -20.55 -5.83 2.60
C LEU A 678 -19.30 -6.41 3.30
N GLY A 679 -19.48 -7.08 4.43
CA GLY A 679 -18.39 -7.62 5.23
C GLY A 679 -17.69 -8.82 4.60
N PHE A 680 -18.41 -9.76 3.96
CA PHE A 680 -17.78 -10.96 3.41
C PHE A 680 -16.79 -10.64 2.27
N PRO A 681 -17.10 -9.80 1.26
CA PRO A 681 -16.12 -9.46 0.22
C PRO A 681 -14.94 -8.63 0.75
N VAL A 682 -15.16 -7.77 1.75
CA VAL A 682 -14.07 -7.04 2.44
C VAL A 682 -13.14 -8.01 3.17
N LEU A 683 -13.69 -8.97 3.93
CA LEU A 683 -12.93 -9.99 4.62
C LEU A 683 -12.09 -10.83 3.63
N CYS A 684 -12.69 -11.28 2.53
CA CYS A 684 -11.94 -11.97 1.48
C CYS A 684 -10.80 -11.12 0.91
N ALA A 685 -11.03 -9.82 0.68
CA ALA A 685 -10.02 -8.93 0.11
C ALA A 685 -8.87 -8.66 1.10
N VAL A 686 -9.19 -8.50 2.38
CA VAL A 686 -8.23 -8.34 3.48
C VAL A 686 -7.40 -9.62 3.70
N VAL A 687 -7.98 -10.81 3.53
CA VAL A 687 -7.25 -12.09 3.54
C VAL A 687 -6.34 -12.24 2.32
N LEU A 688 -6.80 -11.85 1.13
CA LEU A 688 -5.96 -11.82 -0.08
C LEU A 688 -4.78 -10.85 0.08
N GLU A 689 -5.04 -9.68 0.65
CA GLU A 689 -4.02 -8.67 0.93
C GLU A 689 -2.97 -9.19 1.92
N TYR A 690 -3.39 -9.79 3.04
CA TYR A 690 -2.49 -10.42 4.01
C TYR A 690 -1.58 -11.48 3.36
N PHE A 691 -2.13 -12.30 2.45
CA PHE A 691 -1.34 -13.27 1.69
C PHE A 691 -0.34 -12.60 0.72
N LEU A 692 -0.75 -11.58 -0.03
CA LEU A 692 0.12 -10.87 -0.97
C LEU A 692 1.24 -10.09 -0.25
N LEU A 693 0.94 -9.48 0.89
CA LEU A 693 1.91 -8.87 1.80
C LEU A 693 2.92 -9.90 2.33
N GLY A 694 2.44 -11.08 2.77
CA GLY A 694 3.30 -12.16 3.29
C GLY A 694 4.19 -12.83 2.24
N VAL A 695 3.75 -12.88 0.98
CA VAL A 695 4.53 -13.38 -0.18
C VAL A 695 5.46 -12.28 -0.77
N GLY A 696 5.49 -11.07 -0.18
CA GLY A 696 6.35 -9.99 -0.65
C GLY A 696 5.91 -9.36 -1.99
N ALA A 697 4.69 -9.63 -2.46
CA ALA A 697 4.20 -9.14 -3.76
C ALA A 697 4.10 -7.60 -3.85
N THR A 698 4.20 -6.90 -2.72
CA THR A 698 4.26 -5.43 -2.62
C THR A 698 5.66 -4.91 -2.26
N HIS A 699 6.72 -5.72 -2.29
CA HIS A 699 8.09 -5.29 -1.96
C HIS A 699 8.53 -4.07 -2.81
N TRP A 700 8.26 -4.15 -4.12
CA TRP A 700 8.49 -3.09 -5.11
C TRP A 700 7.83 -1.75 -4.80
N LEU A 701 6.86 -1.70 -3.89
CA LEU A 701 6.21 -0.46 -3.44
C LEU A 701 7.20 0.46 -2.72
N GLN A 702 8.21 -0.08 -2.02
CA GLN A 702 9.25 0.71 -1.36
C GLN A 702 10.11 1.49 -2.35
N TYR A 703 10.28 0.99 -3.58
CA TYR A 703 11.14 1.61 -4.59
C TYR A 703 10.40 2.64 -5.46
N LEU A 704 9.07 2.65 -5.38
CA LEU A 704 8.21 3.36 -6.32
C LEU A 704 8.32 4.89 -6.20
N ALA A 705 8.51 5.41 -4.98
CA ALA A 705 8.61 6.85 -4.72
C ALA A 705 9.78 7.52 -5.47
N SER A 706 10.91 6.82 -5.59
CA SER A 706 12.10 7.29 -6.32
C SER A 706 11.87 7.41 -7.84
N VAL A 707 10.94 6.60 -8.37
CA VAL A 707 10.63 6.52 -9.81
C VAL A 707 9.46 7.43 -10.19
N THR A 708 8.38 7.46 -9.40
CA THR A 708 7.13 8.20 -9.72
C THR A 708 6.99 9.55 -9.02
N TRP A 709 7.96 9.86 -8.15
CA TRP A 709 7.99 11.03 -7.29
C TRP A 709 6.74 11.16 -6.40
N SER A 710 6.19 10.03 -5.97
CA SER A 710 5.05 9.96 -5.06
C SER A 710 5.32 9.13 -3.81
N THR A 711 5.23 9.79 -2.66
CA THR A 711 5.24 9.15 -1.32
C THR A 711 3.87 8.66 -0.87
N TRP A 712 2.84 8.72 -1.74
CA TRP A 712 1.47 8.32 -1.38
C TRP A 712 1.30 6.79 -1.26
N ALA A 713 2.20 6.02 -1.88
CA ALA A 713 2.07 4.59 -2.05
C ALA A 713 2.89 3.83 -0.99
N TYR A 714 2.23 3.33 0.05
CA TYR A 714 2.86 2.58 1.14
C TYR A 714 1.92 1.50 1.68
N ALA A 715 2.45 0.33 2.04
CA ALA A 715 1.69 -0.73 2.69
C ALA A 715 2.60 -1.53 3.62
N VAL A 716 2.13 -1.81 4.84
CA VAL A 716 2.93 -2.46 5.88
C VAL A 716 2.33 -3.83 6.22
N GLN A 717 3.18 -4.85 6.40
CA GLN A 717 2.75 -6.17 6.86
C GLN A 717 2.08 -6.10 8.25
N PHE A 718 1.17 -7.04 8.54
CA PHE A 718 0.55 -7.16 9.85
C PHE A 718 1.53 -7.81 10.84
N LYS A 719 1.75 -7.19 12.01
CA LYS A 719 2.74 -7.66 13.01
C LYS A 719 2.58 -9.12 13.43
N ASN A 720 1.34 -9.60 13.54
CA ASN A 720 1.00 -11.01 13.76
C ASN A 720 -0.49 -11.26 13.43
N VAL A 721 -0.92 -12.52 13.47
CA VAL A 721 -2.31 -12.94 13.17
C VAL A 721 -3.33 -12.34 14.14
N GLY A 722 -2.98 -12.16 15.42
CA GLY A 722 -3.85 -11.51 16.40
C GLY A 722 -4.13 -10.04 16.04
N TRP A 723 -3.10 -9.32 15.58
CA TRP A 723 -3.21 -7.94 15.11
C TRP A 723 -4.05 -7.84 13.83
N PHE A 724 -3.87 -8.77 12.89
CA PHE A 724 -4.73 -8.93 11.70
C PHE A 724 -6.20 -9.13 12.06
N ILE A 725 -6.51 -10.02 13.01
CA ILE A 725 -7.89 -10.26 13.49
C ILE A 725 -8.45 -8.99 14.14
N ASN A 726 -7.69 -8.32 15.01
CA ASN A 726 -8.11 -7.09 15.68
C ASN A 726 -8.51 -6.00 14.67
N GLU A 727 -7.62 -5.66 13.74
CA GLU A 727 -7.86 -4.60 12.76
C GLU A 727 -9.00 -4.95 11.78
N THR A 728 -9.13 -6.23 11.40
CA THR A 728 -10.23 -6.71 10.55
C THR A 728 -11.59 -6.60 11.23
N ILE A 729 -11.67 -6.81 12.55
CA ILE A 729 -12.90 -6.60 13.33
C ILE A 729 -13.15 -5.10 13.53
N ALA A 730 -12.13 -4.35 13.92
CA ALA A 730 -12.21 -2.91 14.23
C ALA A 730 -12.72 -2.08 13.04
N LEU A 731 -12.37 -2.47 11.80
CA LEU A 731 -12.84 -1.87 10.55
C LEU A 731 -14.36 -1.67 10.46
N PHE A 732 -15.18 -2.50 11.11
CA PHE A 732 -16.64 -2.36 11.05
C PHE A 732 -17.22 -1.37 12.06
N TYR A 733 -16.41 -0.86 12.98
CA TYR A 733 -16.84 -0.06 14.14
C TYR A 733 -16.15 1.30 14.23
N ILE A 734 -14.84 1.39 13.99
CA ILE A 734 -14.08 2.65 14.00
C ILE A 734 -14.51 3.54 12.83
N SER A 735 -14.68 4.84 13.06
CA SER A 735 -15.12 5.81 12.05
C SER A 735 -14.54 7.20 12.30
N PRO A 736 -14.40 8.04 11.25
CA PRO A 736 -13.94 9.43 11.37
C PRO A 736 -14.58 10.18 12.55
N PRO A 737 -13.81 10.92 13.37
CA PRO A 737 -12.44 11.40 13.10
C PRO A 737 -11.32 10.36 13.25
N GLU A 738 -11.57 9.20 13.88
CA GLU A 738 -10.56 8.14 14.00
C GLU A 738 -10.57 7.22 12.75
N LEU A 739 -9.39 6.99 12.18
CA LEU A 739 -9.22 6.08 11.04
C LEU A 739 -8.93 4.64 11.54
N PRO A 740 -9.58 3.60 10.98
CA PRO A 740 -9.22 2.21 11.27
C PRO A 740 -7.77 1.93 10.82
N LYS A 741 -6.91 1.35 11.67
CA LYS A 741 -5.47 1.25 11.35
C LYS A 741 -5.19 0.26 10.22
N ILE A 742 -6.14 -0.62 9.89
CA ILE A 742 -6.08 -1.45 8.69
C ILE A 742 -5.83 -0.68 7.37
N ILE A 743 -6.06 0.64 7.31
CA ILE A 743 -5.68 1.44 6.12
C ILE A 743 -4.17 1.45 5.84
N TYR A 744 -3.34 1.26 6.87
CA TYR A 744 -1.88 1.18 6.74
C TYR A 744 -1.41 -0.21 6.27
N ASN A 745 -2.31 -1.20 6.29
CA ASN A 745 -2.07 -2.61 5.95
C ASN A 745 -2.94 -3.08 4.76
N TYR A 746 -3.48 -2.14 3.98
CA TYR A 746 -4.32 -2.44 2.83
C TYR A 746 -4.12 -1.43 1.71
N CYS A 747 -3.79 -1.92 0.51
CA CYS A 747 -3.47 -1.11 -0.64
C CYS A 747 -4.52 -0.02 -0.94
N THR A 748 -4.02 1.18 -1.22
CA THR A 748 -4.75 2.46 -1.38
C THR A 748 -5.59 2.94 -0.18
N GLY A 749 -5.58 2.24 0.97
CA GLY A 749 -6.19 2.70 2.22
C GLY A 749 -7.72 2.89 2.19
N VAL A 750 -8.39 2.53 1.09
CA VAL A 750 -9.80 2.91 0.79
C VAL A 750 -10.86 2.36 1.75
N LEU A 751 -10.47 1.44 2.63
CA LEU A 751 -11.37 0.72 3.53
C LEU A 751 -12.03 1.60 4.61
N TRP A 752 -11.49 2.77 4.96
CA TRP A 752 -12.13 3.71 5.91
C TRP A 752 -13.56 4.12 5.50
N THR A 753 -13.89 4.03 4.21
CA THR A 753 -15.25 4.29 3.70
C THR A 753 -16.26 3.18 4.04
N ILE A 754 -15.81 1.97 4.42
CA ILE A 754 -16.66 0.84 4.83
C ILE A 754 -17.42 1.12 6.14
N PRO A 755 -16.79 1.49 7.27
CA PRO A 755 -17.52 1.79 8.50
C PRO A 755 -18.48 2.97 8.34
N VAL A 756 -18.09 4.03 7.63
CA VAL A 756 -18.98 5.15 7.26
C VAL A 756 -20.20 4.63 6.49
N GLN A 757 -19.98 3.74 5.52
CA GLN A 757 -21.04 3.07 4.76
C GLN A 757 -21.84 2.05 5.58
N VAL A 758 -21.35 1.54 6.72
CA VAL A 758 -22.11 0.69 7.66
C VAL A 758 -22.96 1.55 8.59
N GLN A 759 -22.36 2.49 9.33
CA GLN A 759 -23.05 3.35 10.29
C GLN A 759 -24.10 4.23 9.60
N GLY A 760 -23.79 4.80 8.43
CA GLY A 760 -24.74 5.54 7.59
C GLY A 760 -25.94 4.70 7.12
N SER A 761 -25.84 3.35 7.16
CA SER A 761 -27.01 2.48 7.01
C SER A 761 -27.93 2.57 8.21
N TRP A 762 -27.39 2.42 9.42
CA TRP A 762 -28.15 2.34 10.66
C TRP A 762 -28.86 3.67 10.95
N LEU A 763 -28.17 4.80 10.74
CA LEU A 763 -28.73 6.15 10.74
C LEU A 763 -29.98 6.25 9.85
N ILE A 764 -29.90 5.74 8.63
CA ILE A 764 -31.00 5.79 7.65
C ILE A 764 -32.09 4.76 7.89
N PHE A 765 -31.77 3.57 8.41
CA PHE A 765 -32.78 2.59 8.81
C PHE A 765 -33.65 3.11 9.97
N LEU A 766 -33.04 3.78 10.96
CA LEU A 766 -33.75 4.43 12.06
C LEU A 766 -34.51 5.68 11.57
N GLY A 767 -33.84 6.54 10.80
CA GLY A 767 -34.43 7.76 10.24
C GLY A 767 -35.66 7.49 9.36
N VAL A 768 -35.64 6.42 8.57
CA VAL A 768 -36.77 5.93 7.76
C VAL A 768 -38.03 5.67 8.60
N ILE A 769 -37.88 5.17 9.84
CA ILE A 769 -39.02 4.92 10.74
C ILE A 769 -39.60 6.26 11.22
N VAL A 770 -38.75 7.15 11.76
CA VAL A 770 -39.16 8.47 12.27
C VAL A 770 -39.84 9.31 11.18
N ILE A 771 -39.23 9.39 10.00
CA ILE A 771 -39.77 10.10 8.83
C ILE A 771 -41.16 9.59 8.45
N ARG A 772 -41.44 8.28 8.54
CA ARG A 772 -42.74 7.71 8.14
C ARG A 772 -43.88 8.20 9.03
N GLU A 773 -43.62 8.41 10.33
CA GLU A 773 -44.62 8.94 11.27
C GLU A 773 -44.85 10.45 11.11
N ILE A 774 -43.89 11.21 10.58
CA ILE A 774 -44.08 12.63 10.26
C ILE A 774 -44.95 12.77 8.98
N ARG A 775 -46.27 12.81 9.19
CA ARG A 775 -47.28 12.95 8.12
C ARG A 775 -47.33 14.35 7.49
N THR A 776 -46.88 15.39 8.18
CA THR A 776 -46.94 16.79 7.70
C THR A 776 -45.73 17.10 6.80
N PRO A 777 -45.90 17.44 5.50
CA PRO A 777 -44.78 17.59 4.57
C PRO A 777 -43.71 18.59 5.01
N TRP A 778 -44.11 19.78 5.49
CA TRP A 778 -43.15 20.81 5.90
C TRP A 778 -42.36 20.40 7.14
N LYS A 779 -42.98 19.72 8.11
CA LYS A 779 -42.29 19.19 9.31
C LYS A 779 -41.31 18.08 8.93
N ARG A 780 -41.66 17.26 7.95
CA ARG A 780 -40.85 16.15 7.44
C ARG A 780 -39.59 16.65 6.71
N PHE A 781 -39.73 17.65 5.84
CA PHE A 781 -38.59 18.31 5.18
C PHE A 781 -37.79 19.22 6.12
N GLY A 782 -38.43 19.83 7.12
CA GLY A 782 -37.75 20.51 8.23
C GLY A 782 -36.87 19.55 9.04
N TYR A 783 -37.36 18.34 9.35
CA TYR A 783 -36.56 17.31 10.03
C TYR A 783 -35.36 16.86 9.19
N TYR A 784 -35.56 16.58 7.88
CA TYR A 784 -34.43 16.31 6.98
C TYR A 784 -33.39 17.44 6.98
N PHE A 785 -33.82 18.70 6.91
CA PHE A 785 -32.93 19.86 6.92
C PHE A 785 -32.16 19.98 8.23
N VAL A 786 -32.82 19.86 9.38
CA VAL A 786 -32.18 19.88 10.71
C VAL A 786 -31.16 18.74 10.84
N CYS A 787 -31.51 17.51 10.47
CA CYS A 787 -30.59 16.38 10.52
C CYS A 787 -29.39 16.55 9.58
N MET A 788 -29.59 17.12 8.39
CA MET A 788 -28.50 17.42 7.44
C MET A 788 -27.58 18.54 7.95
N LEU A 789 -28.14 19.61 8.51
CA LEU A 789 -27.39 20.74 9.07
C LEU A 789 -26.59 20.34 10.32
N LEU A 790 -27.17 19.54 11.23
CA LEU A 790 -26.46 19.00 12.38
C LEU A 790 -25.35 18.02 11.96
N SER A 791 -25.60 17.18 10.94
CA SER A 791 -24.57 16.27 10.42
C SER A 791 -23.41 17.03 9.78
N TRP A 792 -23.69 18.08 8.99
CA TRP A 792 -22.67 18.96 8.44
C TRP A 792 -21.88 19.66 9.55
N TYR A 793 -22.55 20.32 10.50
CA TYR A 793 -21.89 21.04 11.60
C TYR A 793 -20.96 20.12 12.39
N ALA A 794 -21.36 18.86 12.64
CA ALA A 794 -20.55 17.85 13.33
C ALA A 794 -19.54 17.10 12.42
N LEU A 795 -19.13 17.66 11.27
CA LEU A 795 -18.19 17.07 10.30
C LEU A 795 -18.51 15.62 9.89
N ASN A 796 -19.80 15.26 9.87
CA ASN A 796 -20.25 13.88 9.69
C ASN A 796 -20.89 13.66 8.30
N TRP A 797 -20.43 12.62 7.60
CA TRP A 797 -20.95 12.16 6.31
C TRP A 797 -22.47 11.89 6.29
N GLY A 798 -23.11 11.76 7.45
CA GLY A 798 -24.56 11.65 7.63
C GLY A 798 -25.39 12.64 6.80
N ALA A 799 -24.87 13.84 6.49
CA ALA A 799 -25.54 14.81 5.61
C ALA A 799 -25.85 14.22 4.21
N TYR A 800 -24.89 13.51 3.61
CA TYR A 800 -25.03 12.82 2.32
C TYR A 800 -26.05 11.68 2.40
N PHE A 801 -26.05 10.94 3.52
CA PHE A 801 -27.01 9.87 3.76
C PHE A 801 -28.45 10.43 3.89
N TRP A 802 -28.67 11.48 4.68
CA TRP A 802 -29.98 12.13 4.85
C TRP A 802 -30.51 12.72 3.54
N LEU A 803 -29.64 13.39 2.76
CA LEU A 803 -29.97 13.92 1.43
C LEU A 803 -30.52 12.82 0.50
N GLY A 804 -29.80 11.71 0.35
CA GLY A 804 -30.24 10.63 -0.54
C GLY A 804 -31.57 10.02 -0.09
N LEU A 805 -31.83 9.95 1.22
CA LEU A 805 -33.13 9.53 1.75
C LEU A 805 -34.25 10.53 1.42
N ALA A 806 -34.02 11.84 1.56
CA ALA A 806 -34.98 12.87 1.17
C ALA A 806 -35.31 12.82 -0.33
N ILE A 807 -34.32 12.54 -1.19
CA ILE A 807 -34.52 12.35 -2.64
C ILE A 807 -35.29 11.03 -2.94
N SER A 808 -35.09 9.99 -2.12
CA SER A 808 -35.89 8.74 -2.18
C SER A 808 -37.37 8.97 -1.89
N ASP A 809 -37.63 9.81 -0.90
CA ASP A 809 -38.96 10.21 -0.42
C ASP A 809 -39.70 11.08 -1.44
N LEU A 810 -39.00 12.08 -2.00
CA LEU A 810 -39.48 12.90 -3.12
C LEU A 810 -39.86 12.05 -4.33
N ASP A 811 -39.07 11.02 -4.69
CA ASP A 811 -39.36 10.13 -5.82
C ASP A 811 -40.54 9.18 -5.58
N THR A 812 -40.75 8.80 -4.32
CA THR A 812 -41.73 7.78 -3.92
C THR A 812 -43.10 8.38 -3.60
N ASN A 813 -43.15 9.38 -2.72
CA ASN A 813 -44.39 9.95 -2.21
C ASN A 813 -44.85 11.17 -3.03
N TYR A 814 -43.93 12.10 -3.34
CA TYR A 814 -44.25 13.37 -4.01
C TYR A 814 -44.10 13.33 -5.53
N LYS A 815 -43.48 12.28 -6.09
CA LYS A 815 -43.30 12.02 -7.53
C LYS A 815 -42.72 13.20 -8.32
N TYR A 816 -41.81 13.98 -7.73
CA TYR A 816 -41.28 15.25 -8.29
C TYR A 816 -40.89 15.17 -9.78
N ARG A 817 -40.32 14.06 -10.26
CA ARG A 817 -39.98 13.84 -11.67
C ARG A 817 -41.17 14.05 -12.62
N GLN A 818 -42.38 13.66 -12.22
CA GLN A 818 -43.60 13.86 -13.01
C GLN A 818 -44.02 15.35 -13.05
N TRP A 819 -43.72 16.12 -12.00
CA TRP A 819 -43.98 17.56 -11.94
C TRP A 819 -42.99 18.36 -12.81
N PHE A 820 -41.74 17.92 -12.88
CA PHE A 820 -40.69 18.44 -13.76
C PHE A 820 -40.75 17.92 -15.21
N ALA A 821 -41.58 16.91 -15.53
CA ALA A 821 -41.66 16.32 -16.86
C ALA A 821 -42.17 17.25 -17.97
N ARG A 822 -42.70 18.44 -17.63
CA ARG A 822 -43.05 19.48 -18.62
C ARG A 822 -41.76 20.13 -19.16
N PRO A 823 -41.55 20.24 -20.48
CA PRO A 823 -40.25 20.61 -21.06
C PRO A 823 -39.68 21.92 -20.51
N ALA A 824 -40.47 23.00 -20.45
CA ALA A 824 -40.01 24.29 -19.91
C ALA A 824 -39.51 24.20 -18.44
N ARG A 825 -40.15 23.35 -17.60
CA ARG A 825 -39.71 23.11 -16.21
C ARG A 825 -38.50 22.18 -16.15
N SER A 826 -38.43 21.19 -17.03
CA SER A 826 -37.29 20.29 -17.16
C SER A 826 -36.04 21.07 -17.54
N TYR A 827 -36.11 21.89 -18.61
CA TYR A 827 -34.98 22.72 -19.05
C TYR A 827 -34.55 23.73 -17.98
N LEU A 828 -35.48 24.46 -17.35
CA LEU A 828 -35.15 25.40 -16.27
C LEU A 828 -34.49 24.69 -15.07
N ALA A 829 -34.99 23.52 -14.67
CA ALA A 829 -34.38 22.75 -13.59
C ALA A 829 -32.99 22.23 -13.99
N ILE A 830 -32.81 21.78 -15.23
CA ILE A 830 -31.51 21.30 -15.74
C ILE A 830 -30.49 22.45 -15.84
N THR A 831 -30.86 23.65 -16.31
CA THR A 831 -29.93 24.79 -16.36
C THR A 831 -29.56 25.29 -14.97
N VAL A 832 -30.51 25.37 -14.03
CA VAL A 832 -30.23 25.73 -12.63
C VAL A 832 -29.34 24.69 -11.96
N LEU A 833 -29.63 23.39 -12.10
CA LEU A 833 -28.80 22.33 -11.51
C LEU A 833 -27.42 22.24 -12.17
N LEU A 834 -27.29 22.51 -13.47
CA LEU A 834 -26.00 22.58 -14.15
C LEU A 834 -25.19 23.80 -13.66
N GLY A 835 -25.84 24.95 -13.46
CA GLY A 835 -25.20 26.13 -12.85
C GLY A 835 -24.71 25.87 -11.43
N ILE A 836 -25.51 25.20 -10.59
CA ILE A 836 -25.13 24.75 -9.24
C ILE A 836 -23.94 23.78 -9.32
N PHE A 837 -24.00 22.79 -10.22
CA PHE A 837 -22.91 21.82 -10.39
C PHE A 837 -21.59 22.51 -10.79
N VAL A 838 -21.62 23.38 -11.80
CA VAL A 838 -20.43 24.13 -12.25
C VAL A 838 -19.91 25.04 -11.16
N LEU A 839 -20.78 25.75 -10.43
CA LEU A 839 -20.39 26.65 -9.33
C LEU A 839 -19.68 25.90 -8.19
N PHE A 840 -20.21 24.75 -7.75
CA PHE A 840 -19.63 24.01 -6.63
C PHE A 840 -18.46 23.10 -7.02
N MET A 841 -18.26 22.79 -8.30
CA MET A 841 -17.03 22.17 -8.80
C MET A 841 -15.94 23.21 -9.08
N SER A 842 -16.29 24.45 -9.45
CA SER A 842 -15.30 25.51 -9.68
C SER A 842 -14.59 26.01 -8.41
N THR A 843 -15.09 25.70 -7.21
CA THR A 843 -14.41 26.02 -5.95
C THR A 843 -13.03 25.35 -5.85
N GLN A 844 -12.89 24.14 -6.40
CA GLN A 844 -11.60 23.42 -6.49
C GLN A 844 -10.64 24.08 -7.47
N TYR A 845 -11.15 24.68 -8.56
CA TYR A 845 -10.33 25.47 -9.48
C TYR A 845 -9.88 26.79 -8.83
N ILE A 846 -10.80 27.49 -8.17
CA ILE A 846 -10.52 28.75 -7.45
C ILE A 846 -9.45 28.52 -6.36
N MET A 847 -9.51 27.39 -5.65
CA MET A 847 -8.51 27.00 -4.64
C MET A 847 -7.10 26.75 -5.21
N GLN A 848 -6.99 26.34 -6.48
CA GLN A 848 -5.69 26.09 -7.14
C GLN A 848 -5.08 27.35 -7.79
N VAL A 849 -5.89 28.37 -8.07
CA VAL A 849 -5.51 29.57 -8.84
C VAL A 849 -5.57 30.86 -8.01
N SER A 850 -6.09 30.80 -6.78
CA SER A 850 -6.21 31.95 -5.88
C SER A 850 -5.99 31.59 -4.41
N TYR A 851 -5.71 32.59 -3.59
CA TYR A 851 -5.58 32.44 -2.13
C TYR A 851 -6.89 32.07 -1.40
N PHE A 852 -8.04 31.96 -2.10
CA PHE A 852 -9.33 31.63 -1.48
C PHE A 852 -9.56 30.12 -1.40
N ASN A 853 -9.26 29.53 -0.24
CA ASN A 853 -9.48 28.10 0.03
C ASN A 853 -10.82 27.88 0.78
N LEU A 854 -11.89 27.63 0.03
CA LEU A 854 -13.23 27.39 0.61
C LEU A 854 -13.25 26.22 1.62
N PRO A 855 -12.63 25.04 1.37
CA PRO A 855 -12.51 23.98 2.37
C PRO A 855 -11.89 24.42 3.71
N THR A 856 -10.84 25.25 3.71
CA THR A 856 -10.25 25.78 4.95
C THR A 856 -11.19 26.74 5.68
N PHE A 857 -11.88 27.63 4.96
CA PHE A 857 -12.88 28.52 5.55
C PHE A 857 -14.12 27.77 6.08
N GLU A 858 -14.53 26.68 5.43
CA GLU A 858 -15.54 25.76 5.93
C GLU A 858 -15.05 25.10 7.22
N HIS A 859 -13.90 24.44 7.18
CA HIS A 859 -13.29 23.70 8.30
C HIS A 859 -13.20 24.54 9.59
N ALA A 860 -12.80 25.81 9.48
CA ALA A 860 -12.67 26.73 10.60
C ALA A 860 -13.96 26.98 11.43
N ILE A 861 -15.14 26.78 10.83
CA ILE A 861 -16.46 27.02 11.44
C ILE A 861 -16.92 25.85 12.30
N HIS A 862 -16.41 24.64 12.04
CA HIS A 862 -16.80 23.42 12.73
C HIS A 862 -16.21 23.35 14.16
N PRO A 863 -16.86 22.65 15.11
CA PRO A 863 -16.36 22.50 16.46
C PRO A 863 -15.24 21.44 16.52
N ASP A 864 -14.14 21.75 17.20
CA ASP A 864 -13.16 20.75 17.60
C ASP A 864 -13.71 19.90 18.75
N VAL A 865 -13.54 18.58 18.66
CA VAL A 865 -14.13 17.62 19.61
C VAL A 865 -13.43 17.66 20.99
N LEU A 866 -12.16 18.09 21.05
CA LEU A 866 -11.40 18.11 22.31
C LEU A 866 -11.60 19.41 23.10
N THR A 867 -11.57 20.56 22.43
CA THR A 867 -11.67 21.88 23.06
C THR A 867 -13.11 22.43 23.11
N GLY A 868 -14.00 21.97 22.23
CA GLY A 868 -15.35 22.51 22.06
C GLY A 868 -15.41 23.89 21.40
N LEU A 869 -14.26 24.45 21.00
CA LEU A 869 -14.15 25.71 20.26
C LEU A 869 -14.29 25.49 18.75
N PRO A 870 -14.60 26.53 17.95
CA PRO A 870 -14.44 26.46 16.50
C PRO A 870 -12.99 26.13 16.13
N ILE A 871 -12.76 25.24 15.17
CA ILE A 871 -11.42 24.76 14.78
C ILE A 871 -10.50 25.93 14.39
N GLY A 872 -11.04 27.00 13.80
CA GLY A 872 -10.31 28.24 13.49
C GLY A 872 -9.78 29.03 14.70
N GLN A 873 -10.04 28.60 15.94
CA GLN A 873 -9.50 29.15 17.18
C GLN A 873 -8.56 28.17 17.89
N THR A 874 -8.13 27.10 17.21
CA THR A 874 -7.30 26.02 17.76
C THR A 874 -6.04 25.81 16.92
N GLU A 875 -5.06 25.11 17.48
CA GLU A 875 -3.84 24.67 16.78
C GLU A 875 -4.13 23.75 15.57
N ARG A 876 -5.37 23.23 15.46
CA ARG A 876 -5.85 22.40 14.35
C ARG A 876 -6.38 23.21 13.17
N TYR A 877 -6.27 24.55 13.20
CA TYR A 877 -6.67 25.39 12.07
C TYR A 877 -5.78 25.12 10.84
N GLY A 878 -6.40 24.61 9.78
CA GLY A 878 -5.72 24.25 8.54
C GLY A 878 -6.68 23.68 7.50
N PHE A 879 -6.12 23.15 6.41
CA PHE A 879 -6.90 22.44 5.40
C PHE A 879 -7.51 21.15 5.99
N PRO A 880 -8.80 20.84 5.76
CA PRO A 880 -9.42 19.63 6.30
C PRO A 880 -8.81 18.36 5.69
N GLU A 881 -8.56 17.35 6.54
CA GLU A 881 -8.11 16.02 6.12
C GLU A 881 -9.07 15.38 5.10
N PHE A 882 -8.53 14.49 4.26
CA PHE A 882 -9.27 13.81 3.19
C PHE A 882 -10.51 13.03 3.66
N GLN A 883 -10.57 12.66 4.94
CA GLN A 883 -11.68 11.91 5.53
C GLN A 883 -12.90 12.78 5.89
N TYR A 884 -12.78 14.12 5.92
CA TYR A 884 -13.88 15.00 6.32
C TYR A 884 -14.79 15.40 5.14
N PRO A 885 -16.12 15.43 5.35
CA PRO A 885 -17.09 15.85 4.34
C PRO A 885 -17.01 17.37 4.08
N GLN A 886 -17.12 17.77 2.81
CA GLN A 886 -17.07 19.17 2.38
C GLN A 886 -18.39 19.60 1.72
N VAL A 887 -18.92 20.79 2.01
CA VAL A 887 -20.27 21.19 1.58
C VAL A 887 -20.37 21.41 0.07
N HIS A 888 -19.30 21.88 -0.59
CA HIS A 888 -19.28 22.03 -2.04
C HIS A 888 -19.45 20.67 -2.75
N SER A 889 -18.81 19.62 -2.22
CA SER A 889 -18.97 18.25 -2.71
C SER A 889 -20.39 17.70 -2.46
N LEU A 890 -21.05 18.11 -1.37
CA LEU A 890 -22.45 17.77 -1.08
C LEU A 890 -23.40 18.40 -2.12
N PHE A 891 -23.24 19.69 -2.42
CA PHE A 891 -24.05 20.38 -3.42
C PHE A 891 -23.78 19.87 -4.85
N ALA A 892 -22.52 19.62 -5.21
CA ALA A 892 -22.17 19.04 -6.52
C ALA A 892 -22.75 17.62 -6.68
N ALA A 893 -22.63 16.76 -5.66
CA ALA A 893 -23.23 15.42 -5.66
C ALA A 893 -24.76 15.48 -5.74
N THR A 894 -25.40 16.42 -5.03
CA THR A 894 -26.85 16.70 -5.13
C THR A 894 -27.24 17.05 -6.57
N ALA A 895 -26.52 18.01 -7.16
CA ALA A 895 -26.81 18.53 -8.48
C ALA A 895 -26.67 17.47 -9.57
N LEU A 896 -25.57 16.70 -9.58
CA LEU A 896 -25.38 15.61 -10.54
C LEU A 896 -26.47 14.53 -10.40
N LEU A 897 -26.83 14.14 -9.17
CA LEU A 897 -27.84 13.11 -8.95
C LEU A 897 -29.22 13.54 -9.47
N LEU A 898 -29.60 14.80 -9.25
CA LEU A 898 -30.87 15.35 -9.73
C LEU A 898 -30.85 15.60 -11.26
N LEU A 899 -29.72 16.03 -11.83
CA LEU A 899 -29.50 16.08 -13.28
C LEU A 899 -29.72 14.70 -13.92
N CYS A 900 -29.18 13.64 -13.32
CA CYS A 900 -29.38 12.27 -13.77
C CYS A 900 -30.85 11.81 -13.68
N ASP A 901 -31.67 12.38 -12.78
CA ASP A 901 -33.09 12.02 -12.66
C ASP A 901 -34.00 12.76 -13.64
N LEU A 902 -33.64 14.00 -13.99
CA LEU A 902 -34.47 14.92 -14.78
C LEU A 902 -34.07 14.97 -16.26
N SER A 903 -32.78 14.77 -16.58
CA SER A 903 -32.28 14.82 -17.96
C SER A 903 -32.28 13.45 -18.62
N SER A 904 -33.01 13.34 -19.75
CA SER A 904 -33.00 12.16 -20.62
C SER A 904 -31.62 11.90 -21.24
N TRP A 905 -30.82 12.94 -21.48
CA TRP A 905 -29.47 12.83 -22.05
C TRP A 905 -28.50 12.16 -21.07
N PHE A 906 -28.43 12.62 -19.82
CA PHE A 906 -27.60 11.97 -18.79
C PHE A 906 -28.03 10.51 -18.59
N GLN A 907 -29.33 10.23 -18.61
CA GLN A 907 -29.82 8.85 -18.54
C GLN A 907 -29.46 8.01 -19.77
N ALA A 908 -29.39 8.59 -20.97
CA ALA A 908 -28.96 7.86 -22.17
C ALA A 908 -27.47 7.49 -22.09
N VAL A 909 -26.61 8.44 -21.72
CA VAL A 909 -25.16 8.22 -21.52
C VAL A 909 -24.92 7.16 -20.45
N LEU A 910 -25.55 7.29 -19.27
CA LEU A 910 -25.39 6.33 -18.17
C LEU A 910 -26.06 4.96 -18.43
N ARG A 911 -26.90 4.82 -19.46
CA ARG A 911 -27.43 3.53 -19.94
C ARG A 911 -26.53 2.85 -20.99
N LEU A 912 -25.40 3.44 -21.39
CA LEU A 912 -24.41 2.78 -22.24
C LEU A 912 -24.00 1.42 -21.63
N LYS A 913 -23.74 0.43 -22.49
CA LYS A 913 -23.45 -0.95 -22.06
C LYS A 913 -22.22 -1.01 -21.16
N PHE A 914 -21.14 -0.32 -21.54
CA PHE A 914 -19.89 -0.25 -20.80
C PHE A 914 -20.09 0.24 -19.36
N LEU A 915 -20.70 1.41 -19.17
CA LEU A 915 -20.92 1.98 -17.83
C LEU A 915 -21.82 1.11 -16.95
N ARG A 916 -22.83 0.44 -17.51
CA ARG A 916 -23.67 -0.51 -16.73
C ARG A 916 -22.95 -1.81 -16.37
N VAL A 917 -22.05 -2.30 -17.22
CA VAL A 917 -21.16 -3.44 -16.90
C VAL A 917 -20.21 -3.03 -15.76
N LEU A 918 -19.56 -1.86 -15.88
CA LEU A 918 -18.70 -1.33 -14.83
C LEU A 918 -19.47 -1.06 -13.53
N GLY A 919 -20.73 -0.62 -13.62
CA GLY A 919 -21.65 -0.46 -12.49
C GLY A 919 -21.96 -1.74 -11.74
N PHE A 920 -22.05 -2.88 -12.43
CA PHE A 920 -22.16 -4.21 -11.81
C PHE A 920 -20.86 -4.59 -11.08
N TYR A 921 -19.71 -4.40 -11.73
CA TYR A 921 -18.38 -4.75 -11.22
C TYR A 921 -17.81 -3.76 -10.19
N SER A 922 -18.43 -2.59 -9.99
CA SER A 922 -17.94 -1.47 -9.18
C SER A 922 -17.64 -1.74 -7.70
N TYR A 923 -17.96 -2.92 -7.16
CA TYR A 923 -17.55 -3.30 -5.80
C TYR A 923 -16.26 -4.12 -5.81
N SER A 924 -16.19 -5.15 -6.65
CA SER A 924 -14.95 -5.87 -6.96
C SER A 924 -13.81 -4.92 -7.39
N ILE A 925 -14.10 -3.92 -8.23
CA ILE A 925 -13.11 -2.91 -8.65
C ILE A 925 -12.67 -2.06 -7.46
N TYR A 926 -13.60 -1.57 -6.64
CA TYR A 926 -13.30 -0.78 -5.44
C TYR A 926 -12.36 -1.52 -4.47
N LEU A 927 -12.51 -2.84 -4.30
CA LEU A 927 -11.59 -3.64 -3.49
C LEU A 927 -10.25 -3.87 -4.20
N LEU A 928 -10.25 -4.36 -5.44
CA LEU A 928 -9.04 -4.91 -6.06
C LEU A 928 -8.13 -3.91 -6.80
N HIS A 929 -8.60 -2.70 -7.12
CA HIS A 929 -7.78 -1.74 -7.89
C HIS A 929 -6.48 -1.36 -7.18
N GLY A 930 -6.53 -1.10 -5.86
CA GLY A 930 -5.33 -0.80 -5.08
C GLY A 930 -4.36 -1.97 -5.06
N VAL A 931 -4.86 -3.17 -4.73
CA VAL A 931 -4.10 -4.42 -4.68
C VAL A 931 -3.32 -4.64 -5.99
N VAL A 932 -3.95 -4.46 -7.15
CA VAL A 932 -3.31 -4.63 -8.46
C VAL A 932 -2.31 -3.51 -8.78
N PHE A 933 -2.59 -2.25 -8.39
CA PHE A 933 -1.71 -1.13 -8.66
C PHE A 933 -0.43 -1.15 -7.82
N TRP A 934 -0.51 -1.55 -6.55
CA TRP A 934 0.62 -1.50 -5.61
C TRP A 934 1.42 -2.81 -5.50
N SER A 935 0.93 -3.90 -6.07
CA SER A 935 1.75 -5.10 -6.35
C SER A 935 2.29 -5.07 -7.79
N TYR A 936 1.53 -5.63 -8.73
CA TYR A 936 1.88 -5.74 -10.15
C TYR A 936 2.24 -4.39 -10.81
N GLY A 937 1.49 -3.32 -10.52
CA GLY A 937 1.74 -2.00 -11.09
C GLY A 937 3.03 -1.34 -10.57
N ALA A 938 3.38 -1.56 -9.30
CA ALA A 938 4.63 -1.09 -8.71
C ALA A 938 5.82 -1.83 -9.33
N TRP A 939 5.79 -3.17 -9.33
CA TRP A 939 6.80 -4.02 -9.99
C TRP A 939 7.05 -3.62 -11.44
N MET A 940 5.99 -3.56 -12.27
CA MET A 940 6.10 -3.19 -13.68
C MET A 940 6.73 -1.79 -13.86
N THR A 941 6.40 -0.84 -13.00
CA THR A 941 6.92 0.53 -13.09
C THR A 941 8.41 0.60 -12.74
N VAL A 942 8.84 -0.10 -11.69
CA VAL A 942 10.25 -0.13 -11.27
C VAL A 942 11.09 -0.91 -12.30
N LEU A 943 10.62 -2.07 -12.75
CA LEU A 943 11.29 -2.90 -13.78
C LEU A 943 11.51 -2.12 -15.10
N LEU A 944 10.48 -1.46 -15.62
CA LEU A 944 10.62 -0.65 -16.84
C LEU A 944 11.52 0.59 -16.64
N SER A 945 11.63 1.10 -15.42
CA SER A 945 12.60 2.15 -15.07
C SER A 945 14.03 1.60 -15.01
N GLY A 946 14.24 0.40 -14.48
CA GLY A 946 15.53 -0.30 -14.44
C GLY A 946 16.12 -0.61 -15.83
N HIS A 947 15.24 -0.77 -16.83
CA HIS A 947 15.58 -0.86 -18.26
C HIS A 947 15.64 0.50 -18.99
N GLY A 948 15.50 1.63 -18.29
CA GLY A 948 15.68 2.97 -18.85
C GLY A 948 14.56 3.45 -19.78
N LEU A 949 13.34 2.89 -19.72
CA LEU A 949 12.24 3.38 -20.56
C LEU A 949 11.83 4.81 -20.16
N PRO A 950 11.50 5.68 -21.13
CA PRO A 950 11.03 7.03 -20.83
C PRO A 950 9.70 7.00 -20.08
N TYR A 951 9.56 7.86 -19.07
CA TYR A 951 8.48 7.81 -18.08
C TYR A 951 7.06 7.70 -18.67
N TRP A 952 6.75 8.44 -19.74
CA TRP A 952 5.45 8.36 -20.43
C TRP A 952 5.15 6.98 -21.01
N ALA A 953 6.17 6.25 -21.49
CA ALA A 953 6.02 4.92 -22.09
C ALA A 953 5.88 3.87 -21.00
N ASN A 954 6.72 3.95 -19.96
CA ASN A 954 6.61 3.16 -18.74
C ASN A 954 5.17 3.24 -18.19
N GLN A 955 4.69 4.46 -17.90
CA GLN A 955 3.35 4.64 -17.33
C GLN A 955 2.20 4.28 -18.28
N LEU A 956 2.38 4.35 -19.61
CA LEU A 956 1.37 3.86 -20.55
C LEU A 956 1.28 2.32 -20.55
N ILE A 957 2.43 1.64 -20.41
CA ILE A 957 2.48 0.18 -20.27
C ILE A 957 1.85 -0.22 -18.94
N THR A 958 2.33 0.29 -17.80
CA THR A 958 1.75 0.04 -16.48
C THR A 958 0.25 0.30 -16.46
N PHE A 959 -0.23 1.42 -17.00
CA PHE A 959 -1.67 1.73 -17.05
C PHE A 959 -2.45 0.66 -17.83
N THR A 960 -2.01 0.34 -19.05
CA THR A 960 -2.75 -0.60 -19.91
C THR A 960 -2.71 -2.03 -19.37
N THR A 961 -1.58 -2.49 -18.84
CA THR A 961 -1.46 -3.84 -18.28
C THR A 961 -2.15 -3.97 -16.93
N SER A 962 -2.01 -3.00 -16.01
CA SER A 962 -2.71 -3.01 -14.71
C SER A 962 -4.23 -3.02 -14.87
N TYR A 963 -4.80 -2.26 -15.82
CA TYR A 963 -6.25 -2.32 -16.09
C TYR A 963 -6.70 -3.63 -16.75
N VAL A 964 -5.83 -4.33 -17.48
CA VAL A 964 -6.10 -5.71 -17.98
C VAL A 964 -6.06 -6.72 -16.83
N VAL A 965 -5.03 -6.69 -15.98
CA VAL A 965 -4.93 -7.55 -14.79
C VAL A 965 -6.11 -7.32 -13.86
N LEU A 966 -6.49 -6.06 -13.60
CA LEU A 966 -7.66 -5.71 -12.81
C LEU A 966 -8.97 -6.24 -13.43
N ALA A 967 -9.13 -6.16 -14.75
CA ALA A 967 -10.32 -6.71 -15.42
C ALA A 967 -10.42 -8.24 -15.30
N LEU A 968 -9.29 -8.96 -15.36
CA LEU A 968 -9.23 -10.40 -15.15
C LEU A 968 -9.51 -10.78 -13.69
N ALA A 969 -8.85 -10.10 -12.74
CA ALA A 969 -9.04 -10.31 -11.30
C ALA A 969 -10.50 -10.07 -10.90
N VAL A 970 -11.10 -8.97 -11.35
CA VAL A 970 -12.52 -8.65 -11.14
C VAL A 970 -13.45 -9.72 -11.74
N ALA A 971 -13.16 -10.23 -12.94
CA ALA A 971 -13.97 -11.26 -13.56
C ALA A 971 -13.97 -12.60 -12.78
N ALA A 972 -12.86 -12.93 -12.11
CA ALA A 972 -12.77 -14.07 -11.18
C ALA A 972 -13.38 -13.76 -9.81
N TRP A 973 -13.21 -12.55 -9.30
CA TRP A 973 -13.63 -12.13 -7.95
C TRP A 973 -15.14 -12.03 -7.77
N THR A 974 -15.84 -11.34 -8.67
CA THR A 974 -17.28 -11.07 -8.52
C THR A 974 -18.13 -12.33 -8.32
N PRO A 975 -17.94 -13.45 -9.05
CA PRO A 975 -18.69 -14.69 -8.76
C PRO A 975 -18.29 -15.33 -7.41
N PHE A 976 -17.02 -15.23 -7.00
CA PHE A 976 -16.50 -15.83 -5.77
C PHE A 976 -16.94 -15.07 -4.51
N ALA A 977 -16.79 -13.75 -4.48
CA ALA A 977 -17.06 -12.93 -3.29
C ALA A 977 -18.41 -12.18 -3.38
N ASP A 978 -18.54 -11.21 -4.29
CA ASP A 978 -19.70 -10.30 -4.36
C ASP A 978 -21.04 -11.02 -4.55
N VAL A 979 -21.08 -12.03 -5.41
CA VAL A 979 -22.28 -12.84 -5.70
C VAL A 979 -22.56 -13.84 -4.58
N PHE A 980 -21.53 -14.52 -4.06
CA PHE A 980 -21.68 -15.43 -2.92
C PHE A 980 -22.21 -14.71 -1.69
N ALA A 981 -21.66 -13.54 -1.34
CA ALA A 981 -22.12 -12.72 -0.21
C ALA A 981 -23.61 -12.31 -0.32
N MET A 982 -24.13 -12.17 -1.55
CA MET A 982 -25.56 -11.94 -1.80
C MET A 982 -26.43 -13.17 -1.57
N TYR A 983 -25.96 -14.36 -1.94
CA TYR A 983 -26.63 -15.63 -1.61
C TYR A 983 -26.56 -15.90 -0.11
N LEU A 984 -25.38 -15.84 0.49
CA LEU A 984 -25.12 -16.03 1.93
C LEU A 984 -26.02 -15.15 2.78
N GLY A 985 -26.04 -13.83 2.56
CA GLY A 985 -26.93 -12.93 3.30
C GLY A 985 -28.42 -13.30 3.14
N THR A 986 -28.83 -13.76 1.96
CA THR A 986 -30.21 -14.18 1.69
C THR A 986 -30.56 -15.52 2.36
N ALA A 987 -29.61 -16.47 2.42
CA ALA A 987 -29.75 -17.74 3.11
C ALA A 987 -29.83 -17.54 4.63
N LEU A 988 -28.89 -16.77 5.21
CA LEU A 988 -28.89 -16.40 6.63
C LEU A 988 -30.19 -15.68 7.04
N TRP A 989 -30.73 -14.80 6.17
CA TRP A 989 -32.03 -14.15 6.44
C TRP A 989 -33.22 -15.13 6.36
N ARG A 990 -33.19 -16.13 5.47
CA ARG A 990 -34.21 -17.19 5.43
C ARG A 990 -34.15 -18.06 6.69
N TRP A 991 -32.95 -18.44 7.11
CA TRP A 991 -32.71 -19.19 8.34
C TRP A 991 -33.19 -18.43 9.58
N ALA A 992 -32.85 -17.13 9.70
CA ALA A 992 -33.35 -16.25 10.76
C ALA A 992 -34.89 -16.01 10.73
N GLN A 993 -35.56 -16.39 9.64
CA GLN A 993 -37.03 -16.42 9.52
C GLN A 993 -37.63 -17.82 9.80
N GLY A 994 -36.84 -18.79 10.26
CA GLY A 994 -37.27 -20.18 10.47
C GLY A 994 -37.59 -20.93 9.18
N ARG A 995 -37.04 -20.51 8.03
CA ARG A 995 -37.31 -21.12 6.72
C ARG A 995 -36.17 -22.04 6.30
N ALA A 996 -36.52 -23.22 5.78
CA ALA A 996 -35.59 -24.31 5.48
C ALA A 996 -34.42 -23.88 4.55
N HIS A 997 -33.24 -24.42 4.84
CA HIS A 997 -31.95 -23.91 4.33
C HIS A 997 -31.64 -24.29 2.87
N TYR A 998 -32.22 -25.40 2.39
CA TYR A 998 -31.66 -26.24 1.32
C TYR A 998 -31.85 -25.77 -0.14
N ALA A 999 -32.50 -24.63 -0.39
CA ALA A 999 -32.95 -24.25 -1.74
C ALA A 999 -32.24 -23.01 -2.33
N THR A 1000 -30.99 -22.68 -1.94
CA THR A 1000 -30.38 -21.38 -2.33
C THR A 1000 -28.86 -21.30 -2.51
N ILE A 1001 -28.11 -22.42 -2.52
CA ILE A 1001 -26.64 -22.41 -2.60
C ILE A 1001 -26.13 -23.45 -3.64
N GLY A 1002 -26.65 -23.37 -4.88
CA GLY A 1002 -26.32 -24.29 -5.99
C GLY A 1002 -26.32 -23.58 -7.35
#